data_AF-A0A926S9T7-F1
#
_entry.id   AF-A0A926S9T7-F1
#
_cell.length_a   1.000
_cell.length_b   1.000
_cell.length_c   1.000
_cell.angle_alpha   90.00
_cell.angle_beta   90.00
_cell.angle_gamma   90.00
#
_symmetry.space_group_name_H-M   'P 1'
#
loop_
_entity.id
_entity.type
_entity.pdbx_description
1 polymer ?
#
loop_
_entity_poly.entity_id
_entity_poly.type
_entity_poly.pdbx_seq_one_letter_code
_entity_poly.pdbx_strand_id
1 'polypeptide(L)'
;MTWAALAVLARQNPVDLAHAEAALENVRAWSSLLERVSGHLGLFAAAAAALGLLWWSYKRTKRVAQQEIAARLDAAMAALQQQAETEELPALPPDDRMKVVAAQMDELRSRLDGLIAAKGEQEEIIETGMHLFKMEQLHHQLDLLRRAEGEIGAALQAEQANEAPSGRLRTFFVSQGFHDTLGNAGKVLAICCLMAVIPASLVLTGPLALDRLDRKRIALMADTRSFEFAVARGEINQAWDEATQPTDEATPETVSLDEDDEQAASDLAQAFESRFVPDALVRSAARAGGQGAIRAYGREQARRAILSSAASRSQTLTVDHMPSAPASALDQQTDALLERSAKAGNGPRTPLGRQVQAEARDLARRNPGLWKRVKARLRTYQASFGAVAPPQRLQAIIVNQAIGDVLGNAGTPNSFWGEQARRFGANVSADAASAYSEASARGFLTDFARTGDLDGAAARTSARTVKAIPAANVEGLRRLSGIVPTSDAISTRLSDGRAILDARTLPVSDAAAARATARAARFSGQNVSAAATLVEFSDYFPGYEGQELETRRARTARALKLDGAPPARLHATQAVLRQSRVAARRAVSFGRLRGFSRIGGVLIGQNAEKGGQLRVDRFDWTLERREFRFRLAVAGEPVRSFGPFDPAIVHLALAYAADKRPTTVTMVTAPPLWDLRILHHPALVDTGLGCRARRLDQFADEVTNRVESLQELREIETLHAEGEIALYNLVRNIQVVKVAATEAGKSFISVNQAEPLVEDAARAKPDKRETLAAGIRLSDRGAPLVIASKPAYFDTQITALVDECRKKANDLTAFTGCASEAATRAATETLNRGQQWLAPPVEFQTWSGVRENDYRVAADLDFLTGQGEDALGPLRFMVQVAISSPAYFADPSKAWFDPGNLAPEEYADPEPWELAETAPRLNKEIVNLISQSSKHAEIYADMVAFTRLQRFFRNALDGAMSESFPLEELPKIAAATLPAVNAKAPTLRWNVRPGQVEAAMKKLLAEASSADNPSPGVATRACLDLAGRNDAAGIRPEQWHAACGTEILSEEHSKETVDRIAYLNELRDMRFDLDLPRDEALAARYYASGCPRP
;
A
#
# COMPACT_ATOMS: atom_id res chain seq x y z
N MET A 1 38.43 -25.50 -35.46
CA MET A 1 39.36 -24.51 -34.85
C MET A 1 39.42 -24.66 -33.33
N THR A 2 38.38 -24.35 -32.56
CA THR A 2 38.33 -24.51 -31.08
C THR A 2 38.81 -25.87 -30.60
N TRP A 3 38.46 -26.94 -31.32
CA TRP A 3 38.91 -28.31 -31.03
C TRP A 3 40.42 -28.54 -31.21
N ALA A 4 41.05 -27.91 -32.21
CA ALA A 4 42.50 -27.99 -32.41
C ALA A 4 43.27 -27.18 -31.34
N ALA A 5 42.74 -26.01 -30.95
CA ALA A 5 43.26 -25.23 -29.84
C ALA A 5 43.15 -25.99 -28.51
N LEU A 6 42.02 -26.67 -28.27
CA LEU A 6 41.81 -27.55 -27.11
C LEU A 6 42.78 -28.74 -27.10
N ALA A 7 43.06 -29.36 -28.24
CA ALA A 7 44.01 -30.48 -28.33
C ALA A 7 45.46 -30.07 -28.04
N VAL A 8 45.87 -28.86 -28.43
CA VAL A 8 47.19 -28.30 -28.12
C VAL A 8 47.29 -27.91 -26.65
N LEU A 9 46.30 -27.19 -26.12
CA LEU A 9 46.23 -26.84 -24.69
C LEU A 9 46.09 -28.07 -23.77
N ALA A 10 45.56 -29.18 -24.28
CA ALA A 10 45.42 -30.42 -23.52
C ALA A 10 46.78 -31.09 -23.21
N ARG A 11 47.80 -30.88 -24.05
CA ARG A 11 49.12 -31.54 -23.97
C ARG A 11 50.21 -30.70 -23.27
N GLN A 12 49.92 -29.49 -22.81
CA GLN A 12 50.92 -28.57 -22.25
C GLN A 12 51.22 -28.82 -20.77
N ASN A 13 52.51 -28.85 -20.42
CA ASN A 13 53.00 -28.78 -19.04
C ASN A 13 53.38 -27.31 -18.74
N PRO A 14 52.81 -26.66 -17.71
CA PRO A 14 52.79 -25.19 -17.61
C PRO A 14 54.09 -24.53 -17.12
N VAL A 15 55.22 -25.24 -17.01
CA VAL A 15 56.41 -24.76 -16.27
C VAL A 15 57.65 -24.55 -17.15
N ASP A 16 57.60 -24.79 -18.46
CA ASP A 16 58.80 -24.76 -19.31
C ASP A 16 58.78 -23.64 -20.38
N LEU A 17 59.83 -22.81 -20.40
CA LEU A 17 59.95 -21.59 -21.21
C LEU A 17 59.96 -21.89 -22.72
N ALA A 18 60.50 -23.04 -23.13
CA ALA A 18 60.54 -23.50 -24.52
C ALA A 18 59.12 -23.68 -25.13
N HIS A 19 58.12 -23.93 -24.29
CA HIS A 19 56.74 -24.15 -24.74
C HIS A 19 55.95 -22.85 -24.94
N ALA A 20 56.40 -21.73 -24.35
CA ALA A 20 55.81 -20.42 -24.56
C ALA A 20 56.13 -19.85 -25.96
N GLU A 21 57.32 -20.13 -26.50
CA GLU A 21 57.69 -19.76 -27.87
C GLU A 21 56.88 -20.52 -28.92
N ALA A 22 56.66 -21.83 -28.72
CA ALA A 22 55.79 -22.64 -29.58
C ALA A 22 54.32 -22.19 -29.54
N ALA A 23 53.84 -21.69 -28.40
CA ALA A 23 52.51 -21.09 -28.29
C ALA A 23 52.42 -19.76 -29.07
N LEU A 24 53.47 -18.95 -29.05
CA LEU A 24 53.54 -17.67 -29.77
C LEU A 24 53.60 -17.84 -31.30
N GLU A 25 54.32 -18.85 -31.81
CA GLU A 25 54.31 -19.18 -33.24
C GLU A 25 52.93 -19.64 -33.72
N ASN A 26 52.25 -20.45 -32.91
CA ASN A 26 50.88 -20.86 -33.20
C ASN A 26 49.91 -19.67 -33.14
N VAL A 27 50.03 -18.77 -32.17
CA VAL A 27 49.20 -17.55 -32.13
C VAL A 27 49.41 -16.65 -33.37
N ARG A 28 50.64 -16.55 -33.90
CA ARG A 28 50.92 -15.86 -35.17
C ARG A 28 50.27 -16.54 -36.37
N ALA A 29 50.32 -17.87 -36.43
CA ALA A 29 49.62 -18.62 -37.48
C ALA A 29 48.09 -18.38 -37.42
N TRP A 30 47.53 -18.27 -36.22
CA TRP A 30 46.10 -18.01 -36.00
C TRP A 30 45.67 -16.57 -36.29
N SER A 31 46.53 -15.56 -36.06
CA SER A 31 46.20 -14.17 -36.38
C SER A 31 45.99 -13.97 -37.88
N SER A 32 46.82 -14.62 -38.72
CA SER A 32 46.69 -14.58 -40.19
C SER A 32 45.40 -15.22 -40.72
N LEU A 33 44.80 -16.14 -39.95
CA LEU A 33 43.53 -16.80 -40.27
C LEU A 33 42.32 -15.97 -39.83
N LEU A 34 42.44 -15.23 -38.72
CA LEU A 34 41.42 -14.32 -38.20
C LEU A 34 41.26 -13.04 -39.05
N GLU A 35 42.33 -12.58 -39.73
CA GLU A 35 42.27 -11.45 -40.67
C GLU A 35 41.34 -11.70 -41.89
N ARG A 36 40.95 -12.95 -42.16
CA ARG A 36 40.00 -13.31 -43.23
C ARG A 36 38.54 -13.22 -42.82
N VAL A 37 38.23 -12.96 -41.54
CA VAL A 37 36.85 -12.87 -41.03
C VAL A 37 36.45 -11.40 -40.89
N SER A 38 35.93 -10.82 -41.97
CA SER A 38 35.62 -9.38 -42.09
C SER A 38 34.21 -8.98 -41.58
N GLY A 39 33.79 -9.49 -40.42
CA GLY A 39 32.49 -9.14 -39.82
C GLY A 39 32.54 -8.99 -38.30
N HIS A 40 31.91 -7.94 -37.76
CA HIS A 40 31.86 -7.64 -36.31
C HIS A 40 31.35 -8.83 -35.47
N LEU A 41 30.45 -9.64 -36.02
CA LEU A 41 29.93 -10.88 -35.40
C LEU A 41 30.99 -11.98 -35.29
N GLY A 42 31.87 -12.12 -36.29
CA GLY A 42 32.97 -13.08 -36.26
C GLY A 42 34.03 -12.71 -35.23
N LEU A 43 34.30 -11.42 -35.07
CA LEU A 43 35.19 -10.88 -34.05
C LEU A 43 34.63 -11.10 -32.63
N PHE A 44 33.32 -10.92 -32.44
CA PHE A 44 32.66 -11.19 -31.16
C PHE A 44 32.66 -12.68 -30.80
N ALA A 45 32.40 -13.56 -31.78
CA ALA A 45 32.44 -15.01 -31.57
C ALA A 45 33.85 -15.50 -31.25
N ALA A 46 34.88 -14.94 -31.89
CA ALA A 46 36.28 -15.24 -31.59
C ALA A 46 36.68 -14.77 -30.19
N ALA A 47 36.25 -13.56 -29.78
CA ALA A 47 36.49 -13.04 -28.43
C ALA A 47 35.79 -13.89 -27.35
N ALA A 48 34.54 -14.29 -27.57
CA ALA A 48 33.80 -15.17 -26.66
C ALA A 48 34.45 -16.56 -26.56
N ALA A 49 34.93 -17.13 -27.67
CA ALA A 49 35.65 -18.40 -27.66
C ALA A 49 37.00 -18.30 -26.93
N ALA A 50 37.73 -17.19 -27.10
CA ALA A 50 38.98 -16.94 -26.39
C ALA A 50 38.75 -16.78 -24.87
N LEU A 51 37.70 -16.05 -24.46
CA LEU A 51 37.28 -15.93 -23.05
C LEU A 51 36.85 -17.28 -22.46
N GLY A 52 36.14 -18.10 -23.24
CA GLY A 52 35.75 -19.45 -22.83
C GLY A 52 36.96 -20.37 -22.60
N LEU A 53 37.95 -20.32 -23.50
CA LEU A 53 39.20 -21.07 -23.37
C LEU A 53 40.05 -20.56 -22.19
N LEU A 54 40.09 -19.26 -21.97
CA LEU A 54 40.73 -18.64 -20.81
C LEU A 54 40.13 -19.11 -19.49
N TRP A 55 38.80 -19.07 -19.39
CA TRP A 55 38.09 -19.52 -18.19
C TRP A 55 38.30 -21.02 -17.94
N TRP A 56 38.31 -21.83 -19.00
CA TRP A 56 38.60 -23.26 -18.90
C TRP A 56 40.04 -23.54 -18.45
N SER A 57 41.02 -22.85 -19.05
CA SER A 57 42.44 -22.93 -18.69
C SER A 57 42.65 -22.58 -17.22
N TYR A 58 42.14 -21.42 -16.78
CA TYR A 58 42.19 -20.97 -15.38
C TYR A 58 41.57 -21.98 -14.41
N LYS A 59 40.40 -22.53 -14.76
CA LYS A 59 39.72 -23.53 -13.93
C LYS A 59 40.52 -24.83 -13.83
N ARG A 60 41.26 -25.20 -14.88
CA ARG A 60 42.10 -26.40 -14.91
C ARG A 60 43.41 -26.21 -14.14
N THR A 61 44.16 -25.13 -14.38
CA THR A 61 45.39 -24.82 -13.61
C THR A 61 45.09 -24.64 -12.13
N LYS A 62 43.98 -23.96 -11.79
CA LYS A 62 43.48 -23.90 -10.41
C LYS A 62 43.24 -25.28 -9.80
N ARG A 63 42.67 -26.23 -10.55
CA ARG A 63 42.44 -27.60 -10.06
C ARG A 63 43.73 -28.38 -9.86
N VAL A 64 44.68 -28.30 -10.78
CA VAL A 64 45.95 -29.03 -10.70
C VAL A 64 46.81 -28.49 -9.55
N ALA A 65 46.96 -27.17 -9.43
CA ALA A 65 47.67 -26.55 -8.32
C ALA A 65 47.03 -26.89 -6.95
N GLN A 66 45.70 -26.93 -6.89
CA GLN A 66 44.98 -27.35 -5.67
C GLN A 66 45.21 -28.82 -5.31
N GLN A 67 45.48 -29.70 -6.29
CA GLN A 67 45.79 -31.10 -6.05
C GLN A 67 47.23 -31.28 -5.58
N GLU A 68 48.17 -30.55 -6.17
CA GLU A 68 49.59 -30.55 -5.81
C GLU A 68 49.81 -30.09 -4.35
N ILE A 69 49.19 -28.97 -3.97
CA ILE A 69 49.29 -28.42 -2.60
C ILE A 69 48.63 -29.35 -1.58
N ALA A 70 47.50 -29.99 -1.93
CA ALA A 70 46.86 -30.96 -1.06
C ALA A 70 47.75 -32.19 -0.82
N ALA A 71 48.38 -32.71 -1.88
CA ALA A 71 49.33 -33.81 -1.77
C ALA A 71 50.55 -33.43 -0.90
N ARG A 72 51.08 -32.20 -1.03
CA ARG A 72 52.18 -31.70 -0.19
C ARG A 72 51.76 -31.53 1.27
N LEU A 73 50.55 -31.05 1.55
CA LEU A 73 50.02 -30.93 2.92
C LEU A 73 49.78 -32.29 3.57
N ASP A 74 49.16 -33.21 2.85
CA ASP A 74 48.91 -34.55 3.38
C ASP A 74 50.22 -35.33 3.59
N ALA A 75 51.22 -35.13 2.71
CA ALA A 75 52.56 -35.68 2.89
C ALA A 75 53.30 -35.05 4.09
N ALA A 76 53.21 -33.73 4.28
CA ALA A 76 53.82 -33.05 5.43
C ALA A 76 53.18 -33.47 6.75
N MET A 77 51.85 -33.57 6.82
CA MET A 77 51.16 -34.08 8.00
C MET A 77 51.52 -35.54 8.29
N ALA A 78 51.60 -36.40 7.26
CA ALA A 78 52.01 -37.79 7.44
C ALA A 78 53.47 -37.92 7.91
N ALA A 79 54.37 -37.09 7.38
CA ALA A 79 55.76 -37.04 7.80
C ALA A 79 55.90 -36.57 9.26
N LEU A 80 55.21 -35.48 9.64
CA LEU A 80 55.21 -34.98 11.01
C LEU A 80 54.57 -35.96 12.00
N GLN A 81 53.55 -36.70 11.58
CA GLN A 81 52.93 -37.73 12.40
C GLN A 81 53.86 -38.94 12.59
N GLN A 82 54.56 -39.36 11.54
CA GLN A 82 55.59 -40.40 11.64
C GLN A 82 56.77 -39.95 12.52
N GLN A 83 57.13 -38.66 12.46
CA GLN A 83 58.19 -38.08 13.28
C GLN A 83 57.80 -37.99 14.75
N ALA A 84 56.54 -37.65 15.05
CA ALA A 84 55.97 -37.64 16.40
C ALA A 84 55.93 -39.04 17.05
N GLU A 85 55.87 -40.10 16.25
CA GLU A 85 55.92 -41.49 16.73
C GLU A 85 57.36 -41.95 17.06
N THR A 86 58.39 -41.31 16.50
CA THR A 86 59.81 -41.71 16.64
C THR A 86 60.67 -40.78 17.52
N GLU A 87 60.35 -39.48 17.61
CA GLU A 87 61.07 -38.48 18.42
C GLU A 87 60.08 -37.45 19.03
N GLU A 88 60.37 -36.92 20.22
CA GLU A 88 59.55 -35.86 20.83
C GLU A 88 59.65 -34.55 20.04
N LEU A 89 58.55 -34.14 19.40
CA LEU A 89 58.47 -32.86 18.69
C LEU A 89 58.63 -31.68 19.68
N PRO A 90 59.40 -30.62 19.33
CA PRO A 90 59.62 -29.47 20.22
C PRO A 90 58.30 -28.81 20.63
N ALA A 91 58.08 -28.59 21.92
CA ALA A 91 56.84 -27.99 22.43
C ALA A 91 56.66 -26.55 21.90
N LEU A 92 55.54 -26.30 21.21
CA LEU A 92 55.15 -24.98 20.73
C LEU A 92 53.97 -24.48 21.58
N PRO A 93 53.94 -23.20 22.00
CA PRO A 93 52.86 -22.69 22.84
C PRO A 93 51.51 -22.84 22.12
N PRO A 94 50.43 -23.23 22.82
CA PRO A 94 49.13 -23.47 22.19
C PRO A 94 48.60 -22.17 21.58
N ASP A 95 48.11 -22.26 20.35
CA ASP A 95 47.42 -21.14 19.70
C ASP A 95 46.04 -20.92 20.36
N ASP A 96 45.36 -19.84 20.00
CA ASP A 96 44.07 -19.51 20.62
C ASP A 96 42.99 -20.60 20.43
N ARG A 97 43.17 -21.52 19.48
CA ARG A 97 42.25 -22.63 19.20
C ARG A 97 42.55 -23.82 20.11
N MET A 98 43.82 -24.17 20.24
CA MET A 98 44.30 -25.19 21.17
C MET A 98 43.99 -24.81 22.63
N LYS A 99 43.95 -23.51 22.97
CA LYS A 99 43.53 -23.03 24.31
C LYS A 99 42.07 -23.35 24.63
N VAL A 100 41.16 -23.27 23.65
CA VAL A 100 39.74 -23.61 23.85
C VAL A 100 39.56 -25.11 24.10
N VAL A 101 40.24 -25.94 23.29
CA VAL A 101 40.21 -27.40 23.47
C VAL A 101 40.89 -27.79 24.79
N ALA A 102 42.00 -27.15 25.16
CA ALA A 102 42.69 -27.40 26.42
C ALA A 102 41.82 -27.07 27.64
N ALA A 103 41.09 -25.94 27.62
CA ALA A 103 40.18 -25.59 28.71
C ALA A 103 39.06 -26.65 28.90
N GLN A 104 38.53 -27.20 27.81
CA GLN A 104 37.54 -28.28 27.85
C GLN A 104 38.17 -29.62 28.30
N MET A 105 39.40 -29.91 27.89
CA MET A 105 40.14 -31.08 28.39
C MET A 105 40.36 -30.99 29.90
N ASP A 106 40.69 -29.81 30.43
CA ASP A 106 40.88 -29.59 31.87
C ASP A 106 39.56 -29.77 32.64
N GLU A 107 38.44 -29.31 32.10
CA GLU A 107 37.11 -29.53 32.67
C GLU A 107 36.73 -31.03 32.68
N LEU A 108 36.96 -31.73 31.58
CA LEU A 108 36.70 -33.18 31.47
C LEU A 108 37.61 -34.01 32.37
N ARG A 109 38.89 -33.62 32.52
CA ARG A 109 39.81 -34.25 33.48
C ARG A 109 39.35 -34.05 34.91
N SER A 110 38.98 -32.83 35.27
CA SER A 110 38.45 -32.54 36.61
C SER A 110 37.17 -33.33 36.91
N ARG A 111 36.29 -33.48 35.91
CA ARG A 111 35.07 -34.30 36.04
C ARG A 111 35.39 -35.78 36.16
N LEU A 112 36.31 -36.31 35.33
CA LEU A 112 36.73 -37.70 35.38
C LEU A 112 37.38 -38.05 36.73
N ASP A 113 38.26 -37.18 37.23
CA ASP A 113 38.90 -37.34 38.55
C ASP A 113 37.86 -37.31 39.68
N GLY A 114 36.85 -36.44 39.57
CA GLY A 114 35.72 -36.39 40.50
C GLY A 114 34.89 -37.67 40.49
N LEU A 115 34.58 -38.21 39.31
CA LEU A 115 33.82 -39.46 39.15
C LEU A 115 34.61 -40.68 39.67
N ILE A 116 35.93 -40.73 39.43
CA ILE A 116 36.80 -41.78 39.95
C ILE A 116 36.90 -41.71 41.48
N ALA A 117 37.06 -40.51 42.05
CA ALA A 117 37.12 -40.32 43.49
C ALA A 117 35.79 -40.66 44.20
N ALA A 118 34.66 -40.37 43.56
CA ALA A 118 33.33 -40.64 44.09
C ALA A 118 32.83 -42.08 43.90
N LYS A 119 33.62 -42.96 43.23
CA LYS A 119 33.17 -44.28 42.77
C LYS A 119 31.88 -44.21 41.94
N GLY A 120 31.82 -43.27 41.00
CA GLY A 120 30.72 -43.11 40.05
C GLY A 120 30.48 -44.38 39.23
N GLU A 121 29.34 -44.45 38.55
CA GLU A 121 28.97 -45.62 37.75
C GLU A 121 30.03 -45.88 36.67
N GLN A 122 30.37 -47.15 36.49
CA GLN A 122 31.50 -47.58 35.66
C GLN A 122 31.32 -47.16 34.19
N GLU A 123 30.07 -47.04 33.73
CA GLU A 123 29.71 -46.58 32.40
C GLU A 123 29.98 -45.08 32.20
N GLU A 124 29.68 -44.24 33.19
CA GLU A 124 29.91 -42.79 33.14
C GLU A 124 31.41 -42.43 33.18
N ILE A 125 32.21 -43.23 33.91
CA ILE A 125 33.69 -43.14 33.91
C ILE A 125 34.24 -43.49 32.53
N ILE A 126 33.74 -44.55 31.89
CA ILE A 126 34.20 -44.98 30.55
C ILE A 126 33.81 -43.95 29.49
N GLU A 127 32.58 -43.43 29.54
CA GLU A 127 32.09 -42.42 28.61
C GLU A 127 32.90 -41.12 28.72
N THR A 128 33.08 -40.59 29.94
CA THR A 128 33.87 -39.38 30.20
C THR A 128 35.35 -39.59 29.80
N GLY A 129 35.90 -40.78 30.03
CA GLY A 129 37.26 -41.15 29.60
C GLY A 129 37.42 -41.20 28.07
N MET A 130 36.46 -41.78 27.34
CA MET A 130 36.46 -41.77 25.87
C MET A 130 36.32 -40.35 25.31
N HIS A 131 35.56 -39.49 25.98
CA HIS A 131 35.41 -38.09 25.62
C HIS A 131 36.71 -37.30 25.76
N LEU A 132 37.42 -37.50 26.88
CA LEU A 132 38.73 -36.91 27.08
C LEU A 132 39.73 -37.37 26.00
N PHE A 133 39.76 -38.67 25.71
CA PHE A 133 40.65 -39.24 24.69
C PHE A 133 40.42 -38.64 23.29
N LYS A 134 39.16 -38.42 22.89
CA LYS A 134 38.84 -37.77 21.62
C LYS A 134 39.28 -36.31 21.58
N MET A 135 39.18 -35.59 22.70
CA MET A 135 39.66 -34.20 22.78
C MET A 135 41.19 -34.11 22.74
N GLU A 136 41.88 -35.06 23.36
CA GLU A 136 43.33 -35.22 23.24
C GLU A 136 43.76 -35.49 21.79
N GLN A 137 43.03 -36.36 21.09
CA GLN A 137 43.28 -36.65 19.67
C GLN A 137 43.08 -35.40 18.80
N LEU A 138 42.02 -34.61 19.05
CA LEU A 138 41.76 -33.37 18.33
C LEU A 138 42.82 -32.30 18.62
N HIS A 139 43.23 -32.17 19.88
CA HIS A 139 44.31 -31.25 20.29
C HIS A 139 45.63 -31.59 19.58
N HIS A 140 45.94 -32.88 19.49
CA HIS A 140 47.12 -33.38 18.78
C HIS A 140 47.04 -33.11 17.26
N GLN A 141 45.88 -33.35 16.64
CA GLN A 141 45.69 -33.05 15.21
C GLN A 141 45.81 -31.56 14.88
N LEU A 142 45.34 -30.68 15.78
CA LEU A 142 45.51 -29.23 15.63
C LEU A 142 46.98 -28.80 15.73
N ASP A 143 47.77 -29.43 16.60
CA ASP A 143 49.21 -29.15 16.70
C ASP A 143 49.97 -29.59 15.44
N LEU A 144 49.69 -30.80 14.94
CA LEU A 144 50.28 -31.32 13.70
C LEU A 144 49.92 -30.44 12.49
N LEU A 145 48.66 -30.00 12.39
CA LEU A 145 48.21 -29.15 11.29
C LEU A 145 48.91 -27.78 11.30
N ARG A 146 49.11 -27.19 12.49
CA ARG A 146 49.85 -25.94 12.64
C ARG A 146 51.33 -26.08 12.21
N ARG A 147 51.98 -27.19 12.56
CA ARG A 147 53.36 -27.47 12.17
C ARG A 147 53.49 -27.66 10.66
N ALA A 148 52.57 -28.41 10.06
CA ALA A 148 52.50 -28.61 8.61
C ALA A 148 52.26 -27.28 7.86
N GLU A 149 51.41 -26.38 8.41
CA GLU A 149 51.21 -25.03 7.87
C GLU A 149 52.52 -24.21 7.87
N GLY A 150 53.32 -24.32 8.94
CA GLY A 150 54.62 -23.65 9.06
C GLY A 150 55.66 -24.14 8.05
N GLU A 151 55.77 -25.46 7.86
CA GLU A 151 56.72 -26.07 6.90
C GLU A 151 56.38 -25.73 5.44
N ILE A 152 55.10 -25.77 5.08
CA ILE A 152 54.65 -25.45 3.72
C ILE A 152 54.79 -23.95 3.44
N GLY A 153 54.50 -23.10 4.44
CA GLY A 153 54.73 -21.67 4.34
C GLY A 153 56.20 -21.31 4.09
N ALA A 154 57.13 -21.99 4.76
CA ALA A 154 58.56 -21.81 4.55
C ALA A 154 59.03 -22.33 3.18
N ALA A 155 58.53 -23.49 2.73
CA ALA A 155 58.85 -24.06 1.41
C ALA A 155 58.37 -23.18 0.25
N LEU A 156 57.17 -22.60 0.36
CA LEU A 156 56.60 -21.68 -0.63
C LEU A 156 57.36 -20.34 -0.70
N GLN A 157 57.87 -19.84 0.43
CA GLN A 157 58.71 -18.64 0.46
C GLN A 157 60.10 -18.89 -0.15
N ALA A 158 60.67 -20.08 0.03
CA ALA A 158 61.95 -20.47 -0.56
C ALA A 158 61.87 -20.64 -2.10
N GLU A 159 60.76 -21.20 -2.62
CA GLU A 159 60.50 -21.26 -4.07
C GLU A 159 60.30 -19.86 -4.70
N GLN A 160 59.73 -18.90 -3.96
CA GLN A 160 59.55 -17.51 -4.43
C GLN A 160 60.85 -16.68 -4.48
N ALA A 161 61.89 -17.05 -3.73
CA ALA A 161 63.16 -16.32 -3.69
C ALA A 161 64.09 -16.62 -4.89
N ASN A 162 63.81 -17.68 -5.67
CA ASN A 162 64.71 -18.16 -6.71
C ASN A 162 64.35 -17.77 -8.16
N GLU A 163 63.39 -16.87 -8.39
CA GLU A 163 63.05 -16.42 -9.75
C GLU A 163 62.94 -14.90 -9.92
N ALA A 164 63.97 -14.31 -10.52
CA ALA A 164 63.85 -13.20 -11.47
C ALA A 164 64.87 -13.46 -12.60
N PRO A 165 64.51 -13.30 -13.90
CA PRO A 165 63.96 -12.04 -14.40
C PRO A 165 62.81 -12.21 -15.42
N SER A 166 61.56 -12.17 -14.95
CA SER A 166 60.38 -11.93 -15.81
C SER A 166 60.31 -10.51 -16.39
N GLY A 167 61.28 -9.65 -16.03
CA GLY A 167 61.42 -8.27 -16.50
C GLY A 167 61.69 -8.11 -18.00
N ARG A 168 62.26 -9.14 -18.68
CA ARG A 168 62.49 -9.11 -20.14
C ARG A 168 61.23 -9.42 -20.96
N LEU A 169 60.32 -10.24 -20.45
CA LEU A 169 59.05 -10.57 -21.10
C LEU A 169 58.08 -9.38 -21.08
N ARG A 170 58.02 -8.65 -19.96
CA ARG A 170 57.21 -7.41 -19.86
C ARG A 170 57.72 -6.29 -20.78
N THR A 171 59.03 -6.16 -20.96
CA THR A 171 59.61 -5.11 -21.81
C THR A 171 59.49 -5.41 -23.31
N PHE A 172 59.43 -6.68 -23.71
CA PHE A 172 59.18 -7.05 -25.12
C PHE A 172 57.77 -6.67 -25.59
N PHE A 173 56.74 -6.84 -24.73
CA PHE A 173 55.34 -6.56 -25.08
C PHE A 173 54.91 -5.09 -24.95
N VAL A 174 55.77 -4.22 -24.42
CA VAL A 174 55.50 -2.76 -24.29
C VAL A 174 56.37 -1.94 -25.26
N SER A 175 57.19 -2.59 -26.09
CA SER A 175 58.02 -1.89 -27.08
C SER A 175 57.16 -1.27 -28.19
N GLN A 176 57.43 0.00 -28.49
CA GLN A 176 56.69 0.81 -29.46
C GLN A 176 56.73 0.18 -30.87
N GLY A 177 57.81 -0.52 -31.23
CA GLY A 177 57.96 -1.22 -32.51
C GLY A 177 57.06 -2.47 -32.68
N PHE A 178 56.60 -3.10 -31.60
CA PHE A 178 55.64 -4.21 -31.68
C PHE A 178 54.20 -3.72 -31.88
N HIS A 179 53.87 -2.55 -31.34
CA HIS A 179 52.54 -1.94 -31.49
C HIS A 179 52.28 -1.36 -32.88
N ASP A 180 53.32 -0.92 -33.58
CA ASP A 180 53.23 -0.31 -34.91
C ASP A 180 53.18 -1.34 -36.06
N THR A 181 53.57 -2.59 -35.79
CA THR A 181 53.60 -3.68 -36.80
C THR A 181 52.32 -4.52 -36.88
N LEU A 182 51.36 -4.32 -35.96
CA LEU A 182 50.12 -5.11 -35.88
C LEU A 182 48.88 -4.31 -36.32
N GLY A 183 48.10 -4.88 -37.24
CA GLY A 183 46.76 -4.36 -37.60
C GLY A 183 45.77 -4.41 -36.42
N ASN A 184 44.62 -3.74 -36.53
CA ASN A 184 43.64 -3.60 -35.44
C ASN A 184 43.16 -4.94 -34.84
N ALA A 185 43.08 -6.01 -35.65
CA ALA A 185 42.76 -7.36 -35.17
C ALA A 185 43.89 -7.98 -34.32
N GLY A 186 45.15 -7.71 -34.69
CA GLY A 186 46.33 -8.14 -33.94
C GLY A 186 46.47 -7.45 -32.59
N LYS A 187 46.06 -6.17 -32.48
CA LYS A 187 46.05 -5.42 -31.21
C LYS A 187 45.06 -6.02 -30.19
N VAL A 188 43.87 -6.44 -30.64
CA VAL A 188 42.88 -7.11 -29.78
C VAL A 188 43.38 -8.48 -29.31
N LEU A 189 44.00 -9.25 -30.20
CA LEU A 189 44.55 -10.57 -29.86
C LEU A 189 45.72 -10.46 -28.88
N ALA A 190 46.59 -9.45 -29.03
CA ALA A 190 47.69 -9.18 -28.10
C ALA A 190 47.19 -8.82 -26.70
N ILE A 191 46.13 -8.01 -26.59
CA ILE A 191 45.46 -7.70 -25.31
C ILE A 191 44.85 -8.97 -24.69
N CYS A 192 44.23 -9.83 -25.49
CA CYS A 192 43.71 -11.12 -25.01
C CYS A 192 44.82 -12.06 -24.53
N CYS A 193 45.97 -12.11 -25.21
CA CYS A 193 47.14 -12.87 -24.77
C CYS A 193 47.76 -12.28 -23.49
N LEU A 194 47.81 -10.95 -23.34
CA LEU A 194 48.26 -10.30 -22.11
C LEU A 194 47.34 -10.63 -20.93
N MET A 195 46.02 -10.65 -21.18
CA MET A 195 45.02 -11.10 -20.21
C MET A 195 45.05 -12.61 -19.94
N ALA A 196 45.74 -13.41 -20.74
CA ALA A 196 45.98 -14.84 -20.49
C ALA A 196 47.17 -15.11 -19.55
N VAL A 197 48.21 -14.28 -19.68
CA VAL A 197 49.47 -14.45 -18.93
C VAL A 197 49.34 -13.89 -17.50
N ILE A 198 48.53 -12.85 -17.29
CA ILE A 198 48.32 -12.23 -15.97
C ILE A 198 47.66 -13.19 -14.96
N PRO A 199 46.59 -13.95 -15.30
CA PRO A 199 46.02 -14.94 -14.39
C PRO A 199 46.94 -16.14 -14.13
N ALA A 200 47.72 -16.57 -15.13
CA ALA A 200 48.66 -17.68 -14.96
C ALA A 200 49.80 -17.33 -14.00
N SER A 201 50.27 -16.07 -14.03
CA SER A 201 51.26 -15.54 -13.07
C SER A 201 50.67 -15.23 -11.69
N LEU A 202 49.38 -14.89 -11.59
CA LEU A 202 48.67 -14.71 -10.32
C LEU A 202 48.33 -16.02 -9.58
N VAL A 203 48.36 -17.18 -10.25
CA VAL A 203 48.19 -18.49 -9.59
C VAL A 203 49.43 -18.90 -8.80
N LEU A 204 50.61 -18.34 -9.12
CA LEU A 204 51.87 -18.56 -8.41
C LEU A 204 52.06 -17.65 -7.19
N THR A 205 51.24 -16.61 -7.03
CA THR A 205 51.24 -15.78 -5.82
C THR A 205 50.10 -16.26 -4.90
N GLY A 206 50.42 -16.64 -3.66
CA GLY A 206 49.61 -16.47 -2.42
C GLY A 206 48.18 -17.04 -2.27
N PRO A 207 47.11 -16.40 -2.80
CA PRO A 207 45.77 -16.51 -2.20
C PRO A 207 45.02 -17.83 -2.40
N LEU A 208 45.45 -18.70 -3.33
CA LEU A 208 44.74 -19.95 -3.62
C LEU A 208 44.98 -21.08 -2.60
N ALA A 209 46.08 -21.02 -1.83
CA ALA A 209 46.35 -21.97 -0.75
C ALA A 209 45.46 -21.70 0.49
N LEU A 210 45.13 -20.43 0.76
CA LEU A 210 44.35 -19.99 1.92
C LEU A 210 42.88 -20.48 1.87
N ASP A 211 42.25 -20.50 0.69
CA ASP A 211 40.83 -20.87 0.53
C ASP A 211 40.53 -22.37 0.78
N ARG A 212 41.52 -23.26 0.68
CA ARG A 212 41.35 -24.68 1.07
C ARG A 212 41.78 -24.96 2.51
N LEU A 213 42.80 -24.25 3.02
CA LEU A 213 43.13 -24.26 4.44
C LEU A 213 41.93 -23.79 5.27
N ASP A 214 41.21 -22.75 4.82
CA ASP A 214 39.99 -22.29 5.46
C ASP A 214 38.84 -23.32 5.39
N ARG A 215 38.75 -24.14 4.35
CA ARG A 215 37.75 -25.22 4.27
C ARG A 215 38.06 -26.41 5.17
N LYS A 216 39.33 -26.85 5.25
CA LYS A 216 39.75 -27.91 6.19
C LYS A 216 39.63 -27.41 7.65
N ARG A 217 39.90 -26.11 7.89
CA ARG A 217 39.62 -25.38 9.14
C ARG A 217 38.13 -25.36 9.50
N ILE A 218 37.24 -25.07 8.56
CA ILE A 218 35.77 -25.08 8.77
C ILE A 218 35.26 -26.50 9.06
N ALA A 219 35.83 -27.53 8.43
CA ALA A 219 35.46 -28.92 8.66
C ALA A 219 35.83 -29.40 10.09
N LEU A 220 37.06 -29.13 10.55
CA LEU A 220 37.50 -29.48 11.92
C LEU A 220 36.69 -28.74 13.01
N MET A 221 36.28 -27.49 12.78
CA MET A 221 35.40 -26.76 13.71
C MET A 221 33.94 -27.27 13.71
N ALA A 222 33.49 -27.94 12.66
CA ALA A 222 32.17 -28.56 12.62
C ALA A 222 32.11 -29.79 13.53
N ASP A 223 33.20 -30.57 13.64
CA ASP A 223 33.29 -31.74 14.52
C ASP A 223 33.20 -31.35 16.01
N THR A 224 33.88 -30.28 16.45
CA THR A 224 33.80 -29.78 17.83
C THR A 224 32.37 -29.38 18.23
N ARG A 225 31.63 -28.71 17.34
CA ARG A 225 30.24 -28.30 17.60
C ARG A 225 29.24 -29.44 17.57
N SER A 226 29.44 -30.43 16.70
CA SER A 226 28.63 -31.65 16.68
C SER A 226 28.72 -32.41 18.01
N PHE A 227 29.90 -32.37 18.63
CA PHE A 227 30.17 -32.98 19.92
C PHE A 227 29.53 -32.19 21.08
N GLU A 228 29.68 -30.86 21.11
CA GLU A 228 29.01 -30.01 22.11
C GLU A 228 27.48 -30.18 22.12
N PHE A 229 26.87 -30.41 20.95
CA PHE A 229 25.46 -30.73 20.85
C PHE A 229 25.12 -32.12 21.41
N ALA A 230 25.96 -33.13 21.17
CA ALA A 230 25.75 -34.47 21.72
C ALA A 230 25.76 -34.46 23.27
N VAL A 231 26.68 -33.70 23.87
CA VAL A 231 26.75 -33.49 25.33
C VAL A 231 25.50 -32.76 25.84
N ALA A 232 25.12 -31.65 25.22
CA ALA A 232 23.94 -30.89 25.61
C ALA A 232 22.63 -31.71 25.48
N ARG A 233 22.55 -32.61 24.49
CA ARG A 233 21.43 -33.54 24.32
C ARG A 233 21.37 -34.56 25.46
N GLY A 234 22.51 -35.10 25.89
CA GLY A 234 22.59 -36.01 27.05
C GLY A 234 22.04 -35.35 28.31
N GLU A 235 22.48 -34.13 28.60
CA GLU A 235 22.01 -33.35 29.76
C GLU A 235 20.50 -33.06 29.72
N ILE A 236 19.94 -32.77 28.54
CA ILE A 236 18.51 -32.50 28.38
C ILE A 236 17.68 -33.77 28.60
N ASN A 237 18.13 -34.90 28.06
CA ASN A 237 17.41 -36.18 28.22
C ASN A 237 17.44 -36.64 29.68
N GLN A 238 18.58 -36.55 30.34
CA GLN A 238 18.71 -36.86 31.76
C GLN A 238 17.75 -36.01 32.62
N ALA A 239 17.73 -34.69 32.40
CA ALA A 239 16.83 -33.79 33.13
C ALA A 239 15.33 -34.06 32.85
N TRP A 240 15.00 -34.53 31.65
CA TRP A 240 13.64 -34.93 31.30
C TRP A 240 13.23 -36.24 31.97
N ASP A 241 14.11 -37.23 31.96
CA ASP A 241 13.87 -38.53 32.58
C ASP A 241 13.71 -38.38 34.10
N GLU A 242 14.54 -37.56 34.75
CA GLU A 242 14.39 -37.18 36.17
C GLU A 242 13.05 -36.47 36.46
N ALA A 243 12.60 -35.56 35.57
CA ALA A 243 11.35 -34.82 35.76
C ALA A 243 10.09 -35.67 35.48
N THR A 244 10.21 -36.73 34.68
CA THR A 244 9.11 -37.62 34.26
C THR A 244 9.04 -38.92 35.04
N GLN A 245 9.93 -39.14 36.03
CA GLN A 245 9.85 -40.30 36.91
C GLN A 245 8.44 -40.42 37.53
N PRO A 246 7.84 -41.62 37.50
CA PRO A 246 6.52 -41.85 38.07
C PRO A 246 6.57 -41.56 39.58
N THR A 247 5.56 -40.84 40.08
CA THR A 247 5.31 -40.79 41.52
C THR A 247 4.66 -42.11 41.92
N ASP A 248 5.03 -42.66 43.09
CA ASP A 248 4.75 -44.03 43.58
C ASP A 248 3.27 -44.48 43.60
N GLU A 249 2.31 -43.70 43.08
CA GLU A 249 0.88 -44.01 43.09
C GLU A 249 0.21 -44.08 41.70
N ALA A 250 0.91 -43.85 40.58
CA ALA A 250 0.29 -43.88 39.25
C ALA A 250 0.80 -45.03 38.38
N THR A 251 -0.06 -46.02 38.11
CA THR A 251 0.16 -47.01 37.04
C THR A 251 -0.04 -46.32 35.68
N PRO A 252 0.94 -46.35 34.75
CA PRO A 252 0.96 -45.48 33.55
C PRO A 252 -0.16 -45.70 32.51
N GLU A 253 -1.00 -46.73 32.64
CA GLU A 253 -1.85 -47.21 31.53
C GLU A 253 -3.33 -46.73 31.53
N THR A 254 -3.81 -45.93 32.50
CA THR A 254 -5.27 -45.64 32.58
C THR A 254 -5.70 -44.17 32.77
N VAL A 255 -4.83 -43.17 32.67
CA VAL A 255 -5.24 -41.76 32.78
C VAL A 255 -5.71 -41.21 31.41
N SER A 256 -7.03 -41.08 31.22
CA SER A 256 -7.61 -40.40 30.06
C SER A 256 -7.52 -38.88 30.22
N LEU A 257 -6.98 -38.18 29.21
CA LEU A 257 -6.91 -36.70 29.19
C LEU A 257 -8.31 -36.11 28.93
N ASP A 258 -8.68 -35.08 29.68
CA ASP A 258 -9.92 -34.33 29.46
C ASP A 258 -9.76 -33.23 28.38
N GLU A 259 -10.86 -32.57 28.00
CA GLU A 259 -10.81 -31.49 26.99
C GLU A 259 -9.95 -30.29 27.43
N ASP A 260 -9.83 -30.03 28.73
CA ASP A 260 -8.99 -28.95 29.28
C ASP A 260 -7.50 -29.31 29.21
N ASP A 261 -7.14 -30.57 29.41
CA ASP A 261 -5.79 -31.10 29.24
C ASP A 261 -5.36 -31.07 27.77
N GLU A 262 -6.25 -31.47 26.86
CA GLU A 262 -5.99 -31.40 25.42
C GLU A 262 -5.84 -29.95 24.94
N GLN A 263 -6.68 -29.04 25.43
CA GLN A 263 -6.57 -27.62 25.12
C GLN A 263 -5.29 -27.01 25.72
N ALA A 264 -4.92 -27.34 26.96
CA ALA A 264 -3.70 -26.85 27.58
C ALA A 264 -2.43 -27.38 26.89
N ALA A 265 -2.43 -28.64 26.45
CA ALA A 265 -1.34 -29.20 25.65
C ALA A 265 -1.24 -28.53 24.28
N SER A 266 -2.37 -28.25 23.65
CA SER A 266 -2.45 -27.48 22.40
C SER A 266 -1.96 -26.03 22.56
N ASP A 267 -2.41 -25.33 23.60
CA ASP A 267 -2.01 -23.94 23.91
C ASP A 267 -0.53 -23.85 24.26
N LEU A 268 0.01 -24.81 25.01
CA LEU A 268 1.42 -24.89 25.35
C LEU A 268 2.27 -25.20 24.12
N ALA A 269 1.81 -26.10 23.26
CA ALA A 269 2.46 -26.39 21.98
C ALA A 269 2.43 -25.17 21.05
N GLN A 270 1.36 -24.39 21.03
CA GLN A 270 1.27 -23.14 20.26
C GLN A 270 2.15 -22.04 20.87
N ALA A 271 2.22 -21.95 22.20
CA ALA A 271 3.14 -21.07 22.92
C ALA A 271 4.60 -21.45 22.64
N PHE A 272 4.89 -22.74 22.52
CA PHE A 272 6.19 -23.23 22.08
C PHE A 272 6.45 -22.92 20.60
N GLU A 273 5.52 -23.21 19.68
CA GLU A 273 5.66 -22.91 18.25
C GLU A 273 5.94 -21.43 18.01
N SER A 274 5.16 -20.54 18.62
CA SER A 274 5.37 -19.09 18.51
C SER A 274 6.76 -18.61 18.98
N ARG A 275 7.48 -19.43 19.77
CA ARG A 275 8.83 -19.14 20.28
C ARG A 275 9.94 -19.91 19.58
N PHE A 276 9.68 -21.13 19.10
CA PHE A 276 10.69 -22.06 18.57
C PHE A 276 10.52 -22.39 17.09
N VAL A 277 9.30 -22.49 16.56
CA VAL A 277 9.09 -22.75 15.13
C VAL A 277 8.67 -21.48 14.44
N PRO A 278 9.55 -20.89 13.64
CA PRO A 278 9.36 -19.51 13.34
C PRO A 278 9.26 -19.36 11.85
N ASP A 279 8.04 -19.49 11.32
CA ASP A 279 7.71 -19.04 9.98
C ASP A 279 8.43 -17.70 9.76
N ALA A 280 9.31 -17.62 8.75
CA ALA A 280 10.13 -16.42 8.49
C ALA A 280 9.26 -15.17 8.39
N LEU A 281 8.03 -15.38 7.90
CA LEU A 281 6.98 -14.40 7.81
C LEU A 281 6.30 -14.09 9.14
N VAL A 282 6.10 -15.06 10.04
CA VAL A 282 5.62 -14.80 11.41
C VAL A 282 6.65 -14.00 12.19
N ARG A 283 7.94 -14.07 11.87
CA ARG A 283 8.95 -13.17 12.45
C ARG A 283 9.12 -11.83 11.76
N SER A 284 8.80 -11.73 10.48
CA SER A 284 8.66 -10.42 9.84
C SER A 284 7.45 -9.67 10.41
N ALA A 285 6.40 -10.43 10.70
CA ALA A 285 5.27 -10.00 11.47
C ALA A 285 5.70 -9.71 12.93
N ALA A 286 6.39 -10.60 13.63
CA ALA A 286 6.69 -10.48 15.07
C ALA A 286 7.79 -9.47 15.43
N ARG A 287 8.74 -9.15 14.53
CA ARG A 287 9.62 -7.99 14.68
C ARG A 287 8.84 -6.66 14.61
N ALA A 288 7.60 -6.69 14.13
CA ALA A 288 6.77 -5.52 13.94
C ALA A 288 5.28 -5.77 14.28
N GLY A 289 5.01 -6.50 15.37
CA GLY A 289 3.66 -6.78 15.85
C GLY A 289 2.90 -7.81 15.02
N GLY A 290 3.27 -9.09 15.09
CA GLY A 290 2.87 -10.08 14.08
C GLY A 290 1.41 -10.48 14.08
N GLN A 291 0.77 -10.35 15.24
CA GLN A 291 -0.70 -10.38 15.34
C GLN A 291 -1.32 -9.22 14.56
N GLY A 292 -0.73 -8.03 14.59
CA GLY A 292 -1.19 -6.86 13.83
C GLY A 292 -1.23 -7.07 12.31
N ALA A 293 -0.22 -7.75 11.73
CA ALA A 293 -0.19 -8.04 10.29
C ALA A 293 -1.19 -9.15 9.89
N ILE A 294 -1.26 -10.25 10.65
CA ILE A 294 -2.27 -11.31 10.45
C ILE A 294 -3.67 -10.73 10.59
N ARG A 295 -3.84 -9.84 11.56
CA ARG A 295 -5.11 -9.18 11.82
C ARG A 295 -5.47 -8.15 10.75
N ALA A 296 -4.50 -7.39 10.23
CA ALA A 296 -4.70 -6.53 9.08
C ALA A 296 -5.14 -7.33 7.85
N TYR A 297 -4.52 -8.48 7.61
CA TYR A 297 -4.95 -9.41 6.57
C TYR A 297 -6.37 -9.94 6.82
N GLY A 298 -6.69 -10.34 8.04
CA GLY A 298 -8.04 -10.78 8.43
C GLY A 298 -9.10 -9.69 8.21
N ARG A 299 -8.78 -8.42 8.51
CA ARG A 299 -9.63 -7.26 8.19
C ARG A 299 -9.85 -7.13 6.68
N GLU A 300 -8.80 -7.27 5.87
CA GLU A 300 -8.93 -7.18 4.42
C GLU A 300 -9.73 -8.36 3.83
N GLN A 301 -9.57 -9.58 4.36
CA GLN A 301 -10.40 -10.72 3.97
C GLN A 301 -11.87 -10.52 4.35
N ALA A 302 -12.14 -10.01 5.55
CA ALA A 302 -13.50 -9.66 5.96
C ALA A 302 -14.10 -8.61 5.02
N ARG A 303 -13.34 -7.53 4.68
CA ARG A 303 -13.76 -6.52 3.71
C ARG A 303 -14.10 -7.14 2.35
N ARG A 304 -13.22 -7.97 1.79
CA ARG A 304 -13.44 -8.65 0.51
C ARG A 304 -14.70 -9.51 0.52
N ALA A 305 -14.92 -10.28 1.57
CA ALA A 305 -16.12 -11.12 1.71
C ALA A 305 -17.40 -10.28 1.79
N ILE A 306 -17.38 -9.18 2.57
CA ILE A 306 -18.49 -8.23 2.69
C ILE A 306 -18.79 -7.57 1.34
N LEU A 307 -17.77 -7.05 0.65
CA LEU A 307 -17.95 -6.35 -0.63
C LEU A 307 -18.40 -7.32 -1.74
N SER A 308 -17.91 -8.56 -1.73
CA SER A 308 -18.37 -9.61 -2.65
C SER A 308 -19.84 -9.97 -2.40
N SER A 309 -20.25 -10.08 -1.13
CA SER A 309 -21.66 -10.25 -0.76
C SER A 309 -22.50 -9.08 -1.26
N ALA A 310 -22.04 -7.84 -1.08
CA ALA A 310 -22.75 -6.64 -1.54
C ALA A 310 -22.85 -6.58 -3.07
N ALA A 311 -21.79 -6.92 -3.82
CA ALA A 311 -21.81 -6.94 -5.28
C ALA A 311 -22.77 -7.98 -5.85
N SER A 312 -22.96 -9.11 -5.17
CA SER A 312 -23.90 -10.16 -5.62
C SER A 312 -25.36 -9.71 -5.71
N ARG A 313 -25.73 -8.57 -5.10
CA ARG A 313 -27.09 -8.03 -5.11
C ARG A 313 -27.52 -7.42 -6.45
N SER A 314 -26.56 -6.99 -7.28
CA SER A 314 -26.86 -6.27 -8.53
C SER A 314 -25.80 -6.53 -9.60
N GLN A 315 -26.24 -6.70 -10.84
CA GLN A 315 -25.34 -6.80 -12.00
C GLN A 315 -24.63 -5.47 -12.33
N THR A 316 -25.08 -4.35 -11.77
CA THR A 316 -24.46 -3.02 -11.96
C THR A 316 -23.28 -2.76 -11.03
N LEU A 317 -23.04 -3.65 -10.06
CA LEU A 317 -21.96 -3.58 -9.10
C LEU A 317 -20.89 -4.62 -9.39
N THR A 318 -19.64 -4.20 -9.36
CA THR A 318 -18.49 -5.10 -9.40
C THR A 318 -17.61 -4.87 -8.18
N VAL A 319 -16.88 -5.92 -7.78
CA VAL A 319 -15.76 -5.74 -6.86
C VAL A 319 -14.53 -5.58 -7.71
N ASP A 320 -14.07 -4.33 -7.81
CA ASP A 320 -12.81 -4.05 -8.45
C ASP A 320 -11.71 -4.26 -7.42
N HIS A 321 -10.70 -4.98 -7.86
CA HIS A 321 -9.48 -5.19 -7.11
C HIS A 321 -8.43 -4.41 -7.84
N MET A 322 -7.57 -3.67 -7.14
CA MET A 322 -6.28 -3.38 -7.74
C MET A 322 -5.67 -4.76 -8.07
N PRO A 323 -5.43 -5.11 -9.36
CA PRO A 323 -4.71 -6.32 -9.65
C PRO A 323 -3.30 -6.05 -9.14
N SER A 324 -3.00 -6.51 -7.93
CA SER A 324 -1.64 -6.83 -7.59
C SER A 324 -1.27 -7.95 -8.56
N ALA A 325 -0.78 -7.59 -9.75
CA ALA A 325 0.22 -8.43 -10.36
C ALA A 325 1.23 -8.65 -9.23
N PRO A 326 1.38 -9.86 -8.71
CA PRO A 326 2.34 -10.08 -7.65
C PRO A 326 3.67 -9.66 -8.23
N ALA A 327 4.26 -8.61 -7.67
CA ALA A 327 5.49 -8.03 -8.19
C ALA A 327 6.61 -9.09 -8.21
N SER A 328 6.44 -10.17 -7.45
CA SER A 328 7.32 -11.34 -7.38
C SER A 328 6.61 -12.62 -6.93
N ALA A 329 7.22 -13.79 -7.17
CA ALA A 329 6.79 -15.08 -6.60
C ALA A 329 6.80 -15.09 -5.05
N LEU A 330 7.58 -14.19 -4.43
CA LEU A 330 7.63 -13.99 -2.98
C LEU A 330 6.31 -13.40 -2.43
N ASP A 331 5.66 -12.52 -3.19
CA ASP A 331 4.41 -11.88 -2.79
C ASP A 331 3.24 -12.88 -2.76
N GLN A 332 3.13 -13.75 -3.79
CA GLN A 332 2.11 -14.79 -3.85
C GLN A 332 2.21 -15.77 -2.67
N GLN A 333 3.44 -16.16 -2.31
CA GLN A 333 3.66 -17.06 -1.18
C GLN A 333 3.40 -16.36 0.16
N THR A 334 3.72 -15.07 0.26
CA THR A 334 3.39 -14.25 1.44
C THR A 334 1.89 -14.19 1.67
N ASP A 335 1.09 -13.97 0.62
CA ASP A 335 -0.37 -13.95 0.72
C ASP A 335 -0.95 -15.32 1.08
N ALA A 336 -0.48 -16.39 0.45
CA ALA A 336 -0.92 -17.75 0.76
C ALA A 336 -0.60 -18.17 2.20
N LEU A 337 0.50 -17.68 2.77
CA LEU A 337 0.88 -17.95 4.16
C LEU A 337 0.09 -17.12 5.16
N LEU A 338 -0.17 -15.83 4.87
CA LEU A 338 -1.09 -15.02 5.67
C LEU A 338 -2.51 -15.60 5.66
N GLU A 339 -2.95 -16.11 4.51
CA GLU A 339 -4.23 -16.79 4.34
C GLU A 339 -4.34 -18.05 5.20
N ARG A 340 -3.36 -18.94 5.10
CA ARG A 340 -3.28 -20.14 5.97
C ARG A 340 -3.22 -19.74 7.44
N SER A 341 -2.50 -18.66 7.75
CA SER A 341 -2.34 -18.18 9.11
C SER A 341 -3.64 -17.69 9.72
N ALA A 342 -4.41 -16.92 8.94
CA ALA A 342 -5.71 -16.40 9.31
C ALA A 342 -6.81 -17.47 9.35
N LYS A 343 -6.69 -18.55 8.55
CA LYS A 343 -7.69 -19.62 8.45
C LYS A 343 -7.51 -20.77 9.44
N ALA A 344 -6.31 -21.02 9.95
CA ALA A 344 -6.12 -22.22 10.75
C ALA A 344 -6.63 -22.05 12.19
N GLY A 345 -7.44 -23.01 12.64
CA GLY A 345 -8.04 -23.04 13.98
C GLY A 345 -7.04 -23.30 15.11
N ASN A 346 -7.57 -23.52 16.31
CA ASN A 346 -6.81 -23.80 17.53
C ASN A 346 -5.99 -25.09 17.39
N GLY A 347 -4.66 -25.00 17.55
CA GLY A 347 -3.75 -26.15 17.50
C GLY A 347 -2.36 -25.87 16.91
N PRO A 348 -1.33 -26.69 17.26
CA PRO A 348 0.01 -26.59 16.69
C PRO A 348 0.03 -27.06 15.23
N ARG A 349 0.70 -26.31 14.36
CA ARG A 349 0.65 -26.49 12.90
C ARG A 349 1.86 -27.22 12.34
N THR A 350 2.97 -27.13 13.04
CA THR A 350 4.30 -27.55 12.61
C THR A 350 4.62 -28.95 13.15
N PRO A 351 5.50 -29.72 12.49
CA PRO A 351 5.93 -31.02 13.01
C PRO A 351 6.52 -30.93 14.42
N LEU A 352 7.31 -29.88 14.70
CA LEU A 352 7.93 -29.66 16.00
C LEU A 352 6.90 -29.27 17.08
N GLY A 353 5.89 -28.46 16.77
CA GLY A 353 4.82 -28.18 17.73
C GLY A 353 3.89 -29.35 17.96
N ARG A 354 3.63 -30.18 16.94
CA ARG A 354 2.94 -31.47 17.14
C ARG A 354 3.76 -32.41 18.01
N GLN A 355 5.08 -32.38 17.89
CA GLN A 355 5.97 -33.14 18.77
C GLN A 355 5.91 -32.61 20.21
N VAL A 356 5.90 -31.29 20.43
CA VAL A 356 5.71 -30.72 21.77
C VAL A 356 4.33 -31.03 22.34
N GLN A 357 3.29 -31.05 21.50
CA GLN A 357 1.97 -31.49 21.93
C GLN A 357 1.98 -32.97 22.34
N ALA A 358 2.68 -33.83 21.59
CA ALA A 358 2.82 -35.23 21.91
C ALA A 358 3.60 -35.46 23.23
N GLU A 359 4.71 -34.75 23.43
CA GLU A 359 5.51 -34.82 24.66
C GLU A 359 4.77 -34.20 25.87
N ALA A 360 3.96 -33.16 25.66
CA ALA A 360 3.09 -32.60 26.70
C ALA A 360 1.95 -33.56 27.09
N ARG A 361 1.37 -34.29 26.12
CA ARG A 361 0.40 -35.37 26.39
C ARG A 361 1.05 -36.52 27.16
N ASP A 362 2.28 -36.89 26.81
CA ASP A 362 3.02 -37.94 27.51
C ASP A 362 3.33 -37.52 28.96
N LEU A 363 3.75 -36.27 29.17
CA LEU A 363 3.93 -35.67 30.50
C LEU A 363 2.64 -35.68 31.32
N ALA A 364 1.51 -35.33 30.72
CA ALA A 364 0.20 -35.33 31.37
C ALA A 364 -0.23 -36.74 31.84
N ARG A 365 0.17 -37.78 31.10
CA ARG A 365 -0.12 -39.19 31.45
C ARG A 365 0.83 -39.74 32.51
N ARG A 366 2.14 -39.44 32.41
CA ARG A 366 3.17 -40.02 33.30
C ARG A 366 3.32 -39.29 34.64
N ASN A 367 3.07 -37.98 34.68
CA ASN A 367 3.20 -37.18 35.90
C ASN A 367 2.07 -36.10 36.02
N PRO A 368 0.85 -36.51 36.44
CA PRO A 368 -0.30 -35.60 36.55
C PRO A 368 -0.08 -34.43 37.51
N GLY A 369 0.70 -34.65 38.58
CA GLY A 369 1.02 -33.62 39.57
C GLY A 369 1.90 -32.49 39.00
N LEU A 370 2.87 -32.82 38.16
CA LEU A 370 3.67 -31.84 37.43
C LEU A 370 2.85 -31.11 36.36
N TRP A 371 2.01 -31.84 35.62
CA TRP A 371 1.12 -31.28 34.60
C TRP A 371 0.14 -30.25 35.17
N LYS A 372 -0.46 -30.51 36.34
CA LYS A 372 -1.34 -29.55 37.03
C LYS A 372 -0.63 -28.21 37.33
N ARG A 373 0.66 -28.24 37.67
CA ARG A 373 1.47 -27.03 37.89
C ARG A 373 1.77 -26.30 36.58
N VAL A 374 2.05 -27.03 35.51
CA VAL A 374 2.24 -26.48 34.15
C VAL A 374 0.96 -25.76 33.69
N LYS A 375 -0.22 -26.38 33.83
CA LYS A 375 -1.52 -25.76 33.50
C LYS A 375 -1.77 -24.48 34.30
N ALA A 376 -1.55 -24.51 35.61
CA ALA A 376 -1.75 -23.34 36.47
C ALA A 376 -0.84 -22.16 36.06
N ARG A 377 0.43 -22.44 35.75
CA ARG A 377 1.40 -21.42 35.31
C ARG A 377 1.09 -20.87 33.91
N LEU A 378 0.62 -21.72 33.00
CA LEU A 378 0.16 -21.31 31.67
C LEU A 378 -1.03 -20.34 31.76
N ARG A 379 -2.00 -20.61 32.64
CA ARG A 379 -3.16 -19.71 32.87
C ARG A 379 -2.75 -18.36 33.48
N THR A 380 -1.84 -18.36 34.46
CA THR A 380 -1.31 -17.12 35.04
C THR A 380 -0.55 -16.29 34.01
N TYR A 381 0.23 -16.95 33.15
CA TYR A 381 0.94 -16.28 32.06
C TYR A 381 -0.02 -15.69 31.02
N GLN A 382 -1.08 -16.43 30.66
CA GLN A 382 -2.10 -15.94 29.74
C GLN A 382 -2.77 -14.63 30.21
N ALA A 383 -2.77 -14.38 31.52
CA ALA A 383 -3.29 -13.15 32.12
C ALA A 383 -2.28 -11.98 32.16
N SER A 384 -0.99 -12.22 31.89
CA SER A 384 0.10 -11.22 31.99
C SER A 384 0.83 -11.04 30.66
N PHE A 385 0.30 -10.23 29.74
CA PHE A 385 0.97 -9.96 28.46
C PHE A 385 1.27 -8.48 28.25
N GLY A 386 2.56 -8.15 28.15
CA GLY A 386 3.04 -6.80 27.87
C GLY A 386 4.58 -6.61 27.81
N ALA A 387 5.38 -7.62 27.46
CA ALA A 387 6.84 -7.45 27.40
C ALA A 387 7.47 -7.92 26.08
N VAL A 388 8.34 -7.07 25.52
CA VAL A 388 9.06 -7.26 24.25
C VAL A 388 10.40 -7.94 24.49
N ALA A 389 10.80 -8.85 23.59
CA ALA A 389 12.00 -9.66 23.71
C ALA A 389 13.30 -8.98 23.20
N PRO A 390 14.49 -9.27 23.77
CA PRO A 390 15.76 -8.64 23.41
C PRO A 390 16.47 -9.20 22.14
N PRO A 391 17.39 -8.43 21.52
CA PRO A 391 17.91 -8.66 20.16
C PRO A 391 18.75 -9.93 19.95
N GLN A 392 19.39 -10.48 21.00
CA GLN A 392 20.25 -11.68 20.86
C GLN A 392 19.45 -12.96 20.51
N ARG A 393 18.13 -12.97 20.75
CA ARG A 393 17.24 -14.09 20.40
C ARG A 393 17.07 -14.29 18.89
N LEU A 394 17.38 -13.28 18.07
CA LEU A 394 17.11 -13.32 16.63
C LEU A 394 17.90 -14.38 15.87
N GLN A 395 19.09 -14.77 16.33
CA GLN A 395 19.94 -15.74 15.62
C GLN A 395 19.46 -17.18 15.81
N ALA A 396 19.14 -17.55 17.06
CA ALA A 396 18.58 -18.84 17.43
C ALA A 396 17.34 -19.21 16.62
N ILE A 397 16.45 -18.23 16.48
CA ILE A 397 15.16 -18.49 15.88
C ILE A 397 15.35 -18.75 14.35
N ILE A 398 16.33 -18.15 13.64
CA ILE A 398 16.43 -18.29 12.15
C ILE A 398 16.84 -19.73 11.77
N VAL A 399 17.58 -20.36 12.68
CA VAL A 399 18.07 -21.73 12.55
C VAL A 399 16.92 -22.73 12.68
N ASN A 400 16.06 -22.55 13.68
CA ASN A 400 14.97 -23.48 13.98
C ASN A 400 13.95 -23.57 12.83
N GLN A 401 13.81 -22.49 12.07
CA GLN A 401 12.99 -22.48 10.87
C GLN A 401 13.57 -23.33 9.76
N ALA A 402 14.86 -23.21 9.50
CA ALA A 402 15.50 -23.95 8.42
C ALA A 402 15.49 -25.46 8.69
N ILE A 403 15.58 -25.85 9.97
CA ILE A 403 15.43 -27.25 10.39
C ILE A 403 13.95 -27.71 10.30
N GLY A 404 13.00 -26.87 10.73
CA GLY A 404 11.56 -27.14 10.62
C GLY A 404 11.06 -27.27 9.17
N ASP A 405 11.59 -26.48 8.24
CA ASP A 405 11.26 -26.55 6.81
C ASP A 405 11.90 -27.77 6.13
N VAL A 406 13.08 -28.23 6.58
CA VAL A 406 13.71 -29.48 6.11
C VAL A 406 12.92 -30.70 6.57
N LEU A 407 12.40 -30.68 7.80
CA LEU A 407 11.55 -31.76 8.35
C LEU A 407 10.10 -31.72 7.82
N GLY A 408 9.56 -30.53 7.52
CA GLY A 408 8.17 -30.34 7.11
C GLY A 408 7.89 -30.40 5.61
N ASN A 409 8.86 -30.07 4.74
CA ASN A 409 8.65 -29.94 3.28
C ASN A 409 9.10 -31.15 2.45
N ALA A 410 9.15 -32.36 3.03
CA ALA A 410 9.42 -33.58 2.28
C ALA A 410 8.38 -33.90 1.17
N GLY A 411 7.33 -33.07 1.00
CA GLY A 411 6.20 -33.33 0.09
C GLY A 411 5.75 -32.21 -0.87
N THR A 412 6.35 -31.01 -0.95
CA THR A 412 5.91 -29.99 -1.93
C THR A 412 7.02 -29.60 -2.92
N PRO A 413 6.92 -29.98 -4.21
CA PRO A 413 7.89 -29.57 -5.22
C PRO A 413 7.65 -28.11 -5.65
N ASN A 414 8.70 -27.27 -5.61
CA ASN A 414 8.84 -25.96 -6.30
C ASN A 414 8.37 -24.66 -5.59
N SER A 415 8.63 -24.46 -4.29
CA SER A 415 8.50 -23.14 -3.65
C SER A 415 9.86 -22.41 -3.53
N PHE A 416 9.87 -21.06 -3.62
CA PHE A 416 11.07 -20.22 -3.41
C PHE A 416 11.76 -20.51 -2.07
N TRP A 417 10.97 -20.59 -1.00
CA TRP A 417 11.46 -20.96 0.33
C TRP A 417 11.94 -22.42 0.41
N GLY A 418 11.28 -23.35 -0.29
CA GLY A 418 11.71 -24.75 -0.38
C GLY A 418 13.01 -24.93 -1.17
N GLU A 419 13.34 -24.04 -2.11
CA GLU A 419 14.63 -24.06 -2.80
C GLU A 419 15.74 -23.45 -1.93
N GLN A 420 15.47 -22.38 -1.18
CA GLN A 420 16.42 -21.83 -0.23
C GLN A 420 16.66 -22.74 0.99
N ALA A 421 15.62 -23.41 1.49
CA ALA A 421 15.74 -24.42 2.53
C ALA A 421 16.55 -25.64 2.05
N ARG A 422 16.36 -26.09 0.80
CA ARG A 422 17.19 -27.17 0.21
C ARG A 422 18.65 -26.77 0.04
N ARG A 423 18.94 -25.53 -0.38
CA ARG A 423 20.32 -25.01 -0.46
C ARG A 423 20.98 -24.87 0.91
N PHE A 424 20.19 -24.68 1.97
CA PHE A 424 20.66 -24.64 3.36
C PHE A 424 20.81 -26.05 3.98
N GLY A 425 19.84 -26.94 3.75
CA GLY A 425 19.75 -28.28 4.32
C GLY A 425 20.65 -29.33 3.69
N ALA A 426 21.37 -29.01 2.60
CA ALA A 426 22.31 -29.93 1.96
C ALA A 426 23.46 -30.41 2.86
N ASN A 427 23.64 -29.81 4.06
CA ASN A 427 24.71 -30.12 5.02
C ASN A 427 24.20 -30.59 6.41
N VAL A 428 22.90 -30.89 6.59
CA VAL A 428 22.34 -31.39 7.86
C VAL A 428 21.63 -32.72 7.60
N SER A 429 22.04 -33.80 8.27
CA SER A 429 21.39 -35.12 8.12
C SER A 429 20.00 -35.14 8.78
N ALA A 430 19.10 -35.97 8.26
CA ALA A 430 17.75 -36.14 8.81
C ALA A 430 17.78 -36.56 10.30
N ASP A 431 18.76 -37.38 10.68
CA ASP A 431 18.97 -37.84 12.07
C ASP A 431 19.35 -36.69 13.01
N ALA A 432 20.20 -35.76 12.56
CA ALA A 432 20.59 -34.59 13.34
C ALA A 432 19.40 -33.63 13.54
N ALA A 433 18.55 -33.48 12.53
CA ALA A 433 17.34 -32.67 12.60
C ALA A 433 16.30 -33.26 13.57
N SER A 434 16.11 -34.58 13.56
CA SER A 434 15.22 -35.27 14.51
C SER A 434 15.72 -35.17 15.96
N ALA A 435 17.01 -35.42 16.18
CA ALA A 435 17.62 -35.31 17.51
C ALA A 435 17.55 -33.88 18.09
N TYR A 436 17.67 -32.87 17.23
CA TYR A 436 17.49 -31.47 17.60
C TYR A 436 16.04 -31.15 18.02
N SER A 437 15.08 -31.68 17.26
CA SER A 437 13.64 -31.51 17.48
C SER A 437 13.22 -32.03 18.85
N GLU A 438 13.64 -33.25 19.17
CA GLU A 438 13.37 -33.95 20.42
C GLU A 438 14.01 -33.25 21.63
N ALA A 439 15.28 -32.88 21.54
CA ALA A 439 15.99 -32.16 22.61
C ALA A 439 15.36 -30.78 22.88
N SER A 440 14.91 -30.08 21.84
CA SER A 440 14.26 -28.76 22.00
C SER A 440 12.89 -28.87 22.69
N ALA A 441 12.12 -29.92 22.37
CA ALA A 441 10.83 -30.17 23.00
C ALA A 441 10.97 -30.48 24.50
N ARG A 442 11.82 -31.47 24.84
CA ARG A 442 12.04 -31.91 26.22
C ARG A 442 12.68 -30.83 27.08
N GLY A 443 13.69 -30.13 26.56
CA GLY A 443 14.36 -29.05 27.29
C GLY A 443 13.40 -27.92 27.66
N PHE A 444 12.53 -27.53 26.73
CA PHE A 444 11.56 -26.46 26.97
C PHE A 444 10.53 -26.84 28.02
N LEU A 445 9.93 -28.03 27.89
CA LEU A 445 8.92 -28.51 28.82
C LEU A 445 9.50 -28.64 30.24
N THR A 446 10.72 -29.17 30.37
CA THR A 446 11.43 -29.28 31.66
C THR A 446 11.69 -27.91 32.29
N ASP A 447 12.24 -26.97 31.52
CA ASP A 447 12.57 -25.65 32.02
C ASP A 447 11.33 -24.83 32.39
N PHE A 448 10.26 -24.96 31.61
CA PHE A 448 8.99 -24.28 31.88
C PHE A 448 8.31 -24.87 33.12
N ALA A 449 8.29 -26.19 33.23
CA ALA A 449 7.76 -26.88 34.41
C ALA A 449 8.51 -26.48 35.69
N ARG A 450 9.83 -26.26 35.61
CA ARG A 450 10.65 -25.79 36.74
C ARG A 450 10.40 -24.32 37.07
N THR A 451 10.49 -23.43 36.09
CA THR A 451 10.58 -21.98 36.33
C THR A 451 9.26 -21.21 36.19
N GLY A 452 8.30 -21.71 35.42
CA GLY A 452 7.06 -21.01 35.10
C GLY A 452 7.23 -19.79 34.19
N ASP A 453 8.46 -19.52 33.73
CA ASP A 453 8.80 -18.47 32.79
C ASP A 453 9.00 -19.08 31.40
N LEU A 454 8.01 -18.89 30.52
CA LEU A 454 8.05 -19.38 29.14
C LEU A 454 9.24 -18.81 28.36
N ASP A 455 9.60 -17.55 28.60
CA ASP A 455 10.61 -16.84 27.82
C ASP A 455 12.02 -17.20 28.29
N GLY A 456 12.22 -17.37 29.59
CA GLY A 456 13.44 -17.93 30.16
C GLY A 456 13.64 -19.39 29.79
N ALA A 457 12.57 -20.20 29.80
CA ALA A 457 12.62 -21.61 29.39
C ALA A 457 12.99 -21.74 27.91
N ALA A 458 12.39 -20.90 27.06
CA ALA A 458 12.72 -20.85 25.64
C ALA A 458 14.19 -20.45 25.41
N ALA A 459 14.66 -19.42 26.10
CA ALA A 459 16.03 -18.92 25.96
C ALA A 459 17.09 -19.95 26.40
N ARG A 460 16.89 -20.63 27.54
CA ARG A 460 17.83 -21.63 28.06
C ARG A 460 17.89 -22.87 27.19
N THR A 461 16.74 -23.35 26.73
CA THR A 461 16.67 -24.49 25.81
C THR A 461 17.33 -24.15 24.48
N SER A 462 17.04 -22.97 23.94
CA SER A 462 17.67 -22.51 22.69
C SER A 462 19.18 -22.32 22.82
N ALA A 463 19.68 -21.77 23.93
CA ALA A 463 21.12 -21.61 24.14
C ALA A 463 21.86 -22.96 24.19
N ARG A 464 21.21 -24.01 24.71
CA ARG A 464 21.74 -25.38 24.72
C ARG A 464 21.73 -26.00 23.32
N THR A 465 20.67 -25.79 22.55
CA THR A 465 20.50 -26.47 21.24
C THR A 465 21.19 -25.73 20.07
N VAL A 466 21.37 -24.41 20.11
CA VAL A 466 22.02 -23.59 19.05
C VAL A 466 23.48 -23.98 18.79
N LYS A 467 24.14 -24.66 19.73
CA LYS A 467 25.51 -25.16 19.55
C LYS A 467 25.65 -26.16 18.38
N ALA A 468 24.55 -26.73 17.88
CA ALA A 468 24.50 -27.70 16.79
C ALA A 468 24.81 -27.18 15.37
N ILE A 469 25.02 -25.88 15.16
CA ILE A 469 25.04 -25.28 13.82
C ILE A 469 26.47 -25.03 13.31
N PRO A 470 26.85 -25.51 12.11
CA PRO A 470 28.11 -25.17 11.48
C PRO A 470 28.25 -23.67 11.19
N ALA A 471 29.41 -23.07 11.48
CA ALA A 471 29.66 -21.63 11.30
C ALA A 471 29.45 -21.12 9.86
N ALA A 472 29.67 -21.99 8.85
CA ALA A 472 29.44 -21.69 7.44
C ALA A 472 27.99 -21.32 7.10
N ASN A 473 27.03 -21.73 7.92
CA ASN A 473 25.60 -21.52 7.68
C ASN A 473 25.08 -20.17 8.24
N VAL A 474 25.85 -19.48 9.09
CA VAL A 474 25.46 -18.20 9.72
C VAL A 474 25.35 -17.06 8.70
N GLU A 475 26.21 -17.04 7.68
CA GLU A 475 26.19 -16.01 6.64
C GLU A 475 25.03 -16.20 5.64
N GLY A 476 24.63 -17.46 5.38
CA GLY A 476 23.42 -17.78 4.62
C GLY A 476 22.15 -17.31 5.33
N LEU A 477 22.09 -17.43 6.66
CA LEU A 477 20.96 -16.98 7.49
C LEU A 477 20.81 -15.44 7.46
N ARG A 478 21.91 -14.68 7.42
CA ARG A 478 21.86 -13.22 7.25
C ARG A 478 21.26 -12.80 5.91
N ARG A 479 21.64 -13.47 4.81
CA ARG A 479 21.09 -13.19 3.47
C ARG A 479 19.60 -13.48 3.38
N LEU A 480 19.12 -14.57 3.99
CA LEU A 480 17.69 -14.88 4.05
C LEU A 480 16.90 -13.82 4.80
N SER A 481 17.46 -13.27 5.90
CA SER A 481 16.79 -12.24 6.69
C SER A 481 16.60 -10.91 5.96
N GLY A 482 17.44 -10.61 4.95
CA GLY A 482 17.34 -9.38 4.15
C GLY A 482 16.31 -9.42 3.02
N ILE A 483 15.77 -10.61 2.70
CA ILE A 483 14.77 -10.81 1.62
C ILE A 483 13.34 -10.66 2.16
N VAL A 484 13.16 -10.63 3.48
CA VAL A 484 11.85 -10.70 4.13
C VAL A 484 11.21 -9.31 4.26
N PRO A 485 9.97 -9.09 3.77
CA PRO A 485 9.27 -7.80 3.87
C PRO A 485 8.98 -7.37 5.31
N THR A 486 9.09 -6.07 5.63
CA THR A 486 8.71 -5.51 6.94
C THR A 486 7.19 -5.45 7.14
N SER A 487 6.70 -5.36 8.38
CA SER A 487 5.25 -5.19 8.64
C SER A 487 4.68 -3.91 8.03
N ASP A 488 5.45 -2.82 8.01
CA ASP A 488 5.07 -1.59 7.31
C ASP A 488 4.93 -1.83 5.81
N ALA A 489 5.83 -2.60 5.21
CA ALA A 489 5.71 -2.99 3.80
C ALA A 489 4.50 -3.90 3.54
N ILE A 490 4.21 -4.85 4.45
CA ILE A 490 3.03 -5.74 4.33
C ILE A 490 1.73 -4.94 4.50
N SER A 491 1.63 -4.09 5.51
CA SER A 491 0.44 -3.28 5.78
C SER A 491 0.20 -2.22 4.70
N THR A 492 1.28 -1.60 4.19
CA THR A 492 1.20 -0.69 3.02
C THR A 492 0.73 -1.47 1.79
N ARG A 493 1.30 -2.64 1.51
CA ARG A 493 0.88 -3.49 0.39
C ARG A 493 -0.57 -3.96 0.49
N LEU A 494 -1.02 -4.39 1.66
CA LEU A 494 -2.43 -4.75 1.91
C LEU A 494 -3.35 -3.54 1.75
N SER A 495 -2.87 -2.36 2.14
CA SER A 495 -3.57 -1.09 1.90
C SER A 495 -3.53 -0.67 0.43
N ASP A 496 -2.59 -1.13 -0.38
CA ASP A 496 -2.57 -0.82 -1.82
C ASP A 496 -3.46 -1.81 -2.59
N GLY A 497 -3.50 -3.09 -2.23
CA GLY A 497 -4.34 -4.14 -2.83
C GLY A 497 -5.79 -4.20 -2.34
N ARG A 498 -6.39 -3.07 -1.96
CA ARG A 498 -7.74 -2.99 -1.38
C ARG A 498 -8.82 -3.37 -2.39
N ALA A 499 -9.79 -4.16 -1.94
CA ALA A 499 -11.04 -4.35 -2.69
C ALA A 499 -11.98 -3.16 -2.46
N ILE A 500 -12.65 -2.73 -3.54
CA ILE A 500 -13.63 -1.65 -3.52
C ILE A 500 -14.86 -2.06 -4.34
N LEU A 501 -15.99 -1.43 -4.07
CA LEU A 501 -17.14 -1.53 -4.97
C LEU A 501 -16.98 -0.52 -6.10
N ASP A 502 -17.21 -0.95 -7.33
CA ASP A 502 -17.42 -0.04 -8.45
C ASP A 502 -18.87 -0.18 -8.94
N ALA A 503 -19.45 0.94 -9.34
CA ALA A 503 -20.83 1.02 -9.76
C ALA A 503 -20.94 1.70 -11.11
N ARG A 504 -21.55 1.01 -12.08
CA ARG A 504 -21.93 1.63 -13.35
C ARG A 504 -23.13 2.53 -13.12
N THR A 505 -22.85 3.83 -12.99
CA THR A 505 -23.89 4.79 -12.59
C THR A 505 -24.74 5.29 -13.76
N LEU A 506 -24.25 5.29 -15.01
CA LEU A 506 -25.06 5.67 -16.18
C LEU A 506 -25.46 4.44 -17.01
N PRO A 507 -26.77 4.13 -17.15
CA PRO A 507 -27.24 3.02 -17.99
C PRO A 507 -27.29 3.37 -19.49
N VAL A 508 -26.32 4.16 -19.98
CA VAL A 508 -26.25 4.59 -21.39
C VAL A 508 -25.27 3.73 -22.18
N SER A 509 -25.49 3.60 -23.49
CA SER A 509 -24.53 2.94 -24.41
C SER A 509 -23.33 3.84 -24.69
N ASP A 510 -22.19 3.24 -25.04
CA ASP A 510 -20.98 4.02 -25.37
C ASP A 510 -21.18 4.90 -26.61
N ALA A 511 -22.05 4.49 -27.55
CA ALA A 511 -22.43 5.30 -28.70
C ALA A 511 -23.22 6.55 -28.30
N ALA A 512 -24.17 6.43 -27.36
CA ALA A 512 -24.92 7.57 -26.85
C ALA A 512 -24.04 8.52 -26.04
N ALA A 513 -23.13 7.97 -25.24
CA ALA A 513 -22.13 8.75 -24.51
C ALA A 513 -21.23 9.56 -25.45
N ALA A 514 -20.72 8.94 -26.53
CA ALA A 514 -19.91 9.63 -27.52
C ALA A 514 -20.67 10.75 -28.24
N ARG A 515 -21.94 10.53 -28.61
CA ARG A 515 -22.79 11.58 -29.19
C ARG A 515 -23.00 12.74 -28.23
N ALA A 516 -23.38 12.47 -26.98
CA ALA A 516 -23.60 13.50 -25.96
C ALA A 516 -22.34 14.35 -25.73
N THR A 517 -21.17 13.71 -25.61
CA THR A 517 -19.89 14.42 -25.45
C THR A 517 -19.50 15.21 -26.70
N ALA A 518 -19.71 14.67 -27.90
CA ALA A 518 -19.45 15.39 -29.14
C ALA A 518 -20.33 16.64 -29.29
N ARG A 519 -21.60 16.57 -28.85
CA ARG A 519 -22.49 17.75 -28.79
C ARG A 519 -21.98 18.77 -27.77
N ALA A 520 -21.63 18.33 -26.56
CA ALA A 520 -21.07 19.20 -25.52
C ALA A 520 -19.81 19.93 -25.97
N ALA A 521 -18.92 19.26 -26.72
CA ALA A 521 -17.69 19.83 -27.25
C ALA A 521 -17.91 20.98 -28.25
N ARG A 522 -19.09 21.04 -28.89
CA ARG A 522 -19.47 22.18 -29.75
C ARG A 522 -19.71 23.46 -28.96
N PHE A 523 -20.07 23.35 -27.68
CA PHE A 523 -20.36 24.48 -26.80
C PHE A 523 -19.19 24.87 -25.92
N SER A 524 -18.55 23.87 -25.33
CA SER A 524 -17.53 24.06 -24.29
C SER A 524 -16.10 24.07 -24.86
N GLY A 525 -15.95 23.93 -26.17
CA GLY A 525 -14.66 23.68 -26.84
C GLY A 525 -14.26 22.20 -26.80
N GLN A 526 -13.25 21.83 -27.61
CA GLN A 526 -12.76 20.45 -27.71
C GLN A 526 -11.86 20.05 -26.53
N ASN A 527 -12.31 20.26 -25.29
CA ASN A 527 -11.56 19.93 -24.08
C ASN A 527 -12.28 18.86 -23.24
N VAL A 528 -11.56 18.28 -22.27
CA VAL A 528 -12.08 17.21 -21.38
C VAL A 528 -13.31 17.62 -20.54
N SER A 529 -13.60 18.92 -20.40
CA SER A 529 -14.80 19.39 -19.71
C SER A 529 -16.08 19.07 -20.49
N ALA A 530 -16.02 18.90 -21.82
CA ALA A 530 -17.14 18.45 -22.64
C ALA A 530 -17.65 17.04 -22.24
N ALA A 531 -16.81 16.23 -21.58
CA ALA A 531 -17.20 14.93 -21.06
C ALA A 531 -17.77 14.99 -19.62
N ALA A 532 -18.03 16.18 -19.06
CA ALA A 532 -18.53 16.35 -17.69
C ALA A 532 -19.91 15.71 -17.45
N THR A 533 -20.72 15.55 -18.49
CA THR A 533 -22.03 14.85 -18.41
C THR A 533 -21.90 13.35 -18.18
N LEU A 534 -20.72 12.77 -18.42
CA LEU A 534 -20.44 11.35 -18.24
C LEU A 534 -19.77 11.03 -16.90
N VAL A 535 -19.68 12.01 -15.98
CA VAL A 535 -19.05 11.80 -14.68
C VAL A 535 -19.73 10.67 -13.90
N GLU A 536 -18.88 9.81 -13.33
CA GLU A 536 -19.20 8.70 -12.45
C GLU A 536 -18.57 8.94 -11.07
N PHE A 537 -18.94 8.12 -10.07
CA PHE A 537 -18.43 8.28 -8.71
C PHE A 537 -16.90 8.19 -8.65
N SER A 538 -16.34 7.23 -9.39
CA SER A 538 -14.90 6.95 -9.44
C SER A 538 -14.07 8.03 -10.17
N ASP A 539 -14.69 8.96 -10.92
CA ASP A 539 -13.98 10.11 -11.50
C ASP A 539 -13.48 11.10 -10.44
N TYR A 540 -14.23 11.25 -9.34
CA TYR A 540 -13.88 12.18 -8.26
C TYR A 540 -13.45 11.46 -6.98
N PHE A 541 -13.91 10.22 -6.78
CA PHE A 541 -13.63 9.40 -5.61
C PHE A 541 -13.07 8.02 -6.00
N PRO A 542 -11.93 7.97 -6.73
CA PRO A 542 -11.32 6.71 -7.10
C PRO A 542 -10.89 5.96 -5.84
N GLY A 543 -11.19 4.67 -5.76
CA GLY A 543 -10.78 3.82 -4.64
C GLY A 543 -9.34 3.30 -4.76
N TYR A 544 -8.73 3.37 -5.95
CA TYR A 544 -7.32 3.03 -6.18
C TYR A 544 -6.67 3.93 -7.25
N GLU A 545 -5.34 3.93 -7.28
CA GLU A 545 -4.53 4.68 -8.26
C GLU A 545 -4.82 4.20 -9.70
N GLY A 546 -5.39 5.10 -10.49
CA GLY A 546 -5.64 4.97 -11.92
C GLY A 546 -7.09 4.65 -12.26
N GLN A 547 -7.98 4.49 -11.28
CA GLN A 547 -9.38 4.10 -11.52
C GLN A 547 -10.12 5.16 -12.35
N GLU A 548 -9.88 6.44 -12.09
CA GLU A 548 -10.49 7.56 -12.84
C GLU A 548 -10.05 7.62 -14.31
N LEU A 549 -8.91 7.00 -14.66
CA LEU A 549 -8.43 6.91 -16.05
C LEU A 549 -9.18 5.82 -16.85
N GLU A 550 -9.87 4.94 -16.14
CA GLU A 550 -10.61 3.80 -16.65
C GLU A 550 -12.10 4.10 -16.76
N THR A 551 -12.63 5.21 -16.23
CA THR A 551 -14.07 5.55 -16.25
C THR A 551 -14.61 5.78 -17.66
N ARG A 552 -15.94 5.73 -17.82
CA ARG A 552 -16.55 6.03 -19.13
C ARG A 552 -16.21 7.44 -19.62
N ARG A 553 -16.16 8.42 -18.73
CA ARG A 553 -15.74 9.79 -19.04
C ARG A 553 -14.34 9.82 -19.64
N ALA A 554 -13.37 9.23 -18.96
CA ALA A 554 -11.98 9.20 -19.43
C ALA A 554 -11.82 8.46 -20.76
N ARG A 555 -12.49 7.30 -20.92
CA ARG A 555 -12.47 6.54 -22.18
C ARG A 555 -13.09 7.31 -23.34
N THR A 556 -14.22 7.99 -23.11
CA THR A 556 -14.93 8.75 -24.17
C THR A 556 -14.15 10.00 -24.57
N ALA A 557 -13.62 10.76 -23.59
CA ALA A 557 -12.78 11.92 -23.86
C ALA A 557 -11.54 11.55 -24.69
N ARG A 558 -10.91 10.42 -24.37
CA ARG A 558 -9.77 9.88 -25.13
C ARG A 558 -10.16 9.42 -26.53
N ALA A 559 -11.29 8.73 -26.68
CA ALA A 559 -11.79 8.27 -27.98
C ALA A 559 -12.09 9.44 -28.93
N LEU A 560 -12.60 10.55 -28.38
CA LEU A 560 -12.89 11.78 -29.13
C LEU A 560 -11.68 12.73 -29.27
N LYS A 561 -10.51 12.36 -28.73
CA LYS A 561 -9.28 13.17 -28.76
C LYS A 561 -9.46 14.59 -28.22
N LEU A 562 -10.20 14.73 -27.12
CA LEU A 562 -10.38 16.02 -26.47
C LEU A 562 -9.06 16.51 -25.84
N ASP A 563 -8.82 17.81 -25.90
CA ASP A 563 -7.70 18.47 -25.23
C ASP A 563 -7.76 18.23 -23.72
N GLY A 564 -6.63 17.83 -23.14
CA GLY A 564 -6.54 17.44 -21.73
C GLY A 564 -7.20 16.09 -21.40
N ALA A 565 -7.58 15.28 -22.40
CA ALA A 565 -8.06 13.92 -22.13
C ALA A 565 -6.97 13.07 -21.45
N PRO A 566 -7.31 12.34 -20.37
CA PRO A 566 -6.32 11.53 -19.67
C PRO A 566 -5.80 10.36 -20.53
N PRO A 567 -4.51 9.97 -20.38
CA PRO A 567 -3.98 8.79 -21.05
C PRO A 567 -4.64 7.51 -20.52
N ALA A 568 -4.57 6.43 -21.30
CA ALA A 568 -4.95 5.12 -20.77
C ALA A 568 -4.00 4.75 -19.63
N ARG A 569 -4.49 4.06 -18.60
CA ARG A 569 -3.70 3.74 -17.40
C ARG A 569 -2.35 3.07 -17.74
N LEU A 570 -2.34 2.15 -18.70
CA LEU A 570 -1.12 1.47 -19.18
C LEU A 570 -0.08 2.40 -19.82
N HIS A 571 -0.51 3.58 -20.27
CA HIS A 571 0.31 4.61 -20.90
C HIS A 571 0.41 5.88 -20.05
N ALA A 572 -0.07 5.84 -18.80
CA ALA A 572 -0.02 6.98 -17.90
C ALA A 572 1.43 7.27 -17.48
N THR A 573 1.81 8.54 -17.53
CA THR A 573 3.13 8.97 -17.05
C THR A 573 3.18 8.88 -15.52
N GLN A 574 4.39 8.88 -14.95
CA GLN A 574 4.53 8.89 -13.48
C GLN A 574 3.87 10.11 -12.82
N ALA A 575 3.83 11.26 -13.49
CA ALA A 575 3.15 12.45 -12.98
C ALA A 575 1.64 12.24 -12.86
N VAL A 576 1.01 11.68 -13.90
CA VAL A 576 -0.43 11.35 -13.89
C VAL A 576 -0.76 10.34 -12.80
N LEU A 577 0.05 9.29 -12.66
CA LEU A 577 -0.12 8.28 -11.62
C LEU A 577 0.05 8.85 -10.20
N ARG A 578 0.97 9.80 -10.01
CA ARG A 578 1.10 10.52 -8.73
C ARG A 578 -0.15 11.33 -8.39
N GLN A 579 -0.69 12.09 -9.35
CA GLN A 579 -1.95 12.84 -9.16
C GLN A 579 -3.12 11.90 -8.86
N SER A 580 -3.19 10.77 -9.56
CA SER A 580 -4.18 9.74 -9.32
C SER A 580 -4.10 9.16 -7.90
N ARG A 581 -2.89 8.91 -7.39
CA ARG A 581 -2.66 8.48 -6.01
C ARG A 581 -3.15 9.51 -5.00
N VAL A 582 -2.93 10.80 -5.26
CA VAL A 582 -3.45 11.89 -4.42
C VAL A 582 -4.98 11.88 -4.41
N ALA A 583 -5.62 11.71 -5.57
CA ALA A 583 -7.07 11.60 -5.67
C ALA A 583 -7.61 10.40 -4.90
N ALA A 584 -6.98 9.23 -5.00
CA ALA A 584 -7.37 8.02 -4.28
C ALA A 584 -7.22 8.18 -2.75
N ARG A 585 -6.14 8.83 -2.29
CA ARG A 585 -5.95 9.15 -0.86
C ARG A 585 -6.99 10.14 -0.34
N ARG A 586 -7.36 11.14 -1.15
CA ARG A 586 -8.44 12.07 -0.81
C ARG A 586 -9.78 11.34 -0.70
N ALA A 587 -10.09 10.45 -1.64
CA ALA A 587 -11.36 9.73 -1.71
C ALA A 587 -11.71 8.90 -0.46
N VAL A 588 -10.73 8.52 0.36
CA VAL A 588 -10.93 7.76 1.62
C VAL A 588 -10.77 8.61 2.87
N SER A 589 -10.55 9.92 2.74
CA SER A 589 -10.29 10.81 3.87
C SER A 589 -11.42 11.80 4.08
N PHE A 590 -12.18 11.63 5.16
CA PHE A 590 -13.29 12.53 5.51
C PHE A 590 -12.82 13.99 5.61
N GLY A 591 -11.70 14.25 6.30
CA GLY A 591 -11.18 15.61 6.48
C GLY A 591 -10.80 16.29 5.16
N ARG A 592 -10.16 15.57 4.24
CA ARG A 592 -9.83 16.12 2.91
C ARG A 592 -11.06 16.33 2.03
N LEU A 593 -12.13 15.59 2.28
CA LEU A 593 -13.37 15.62 1.51
C LEU A 593 -14.35 16.68 2.02
N ARG A 594 -14.31 17.04 3.31
CA ARG A 594 -15.23 18.00 3.94
C ARG A 594 -15.27 19.35 3.21
N GLY A 595 -14.09 19.88 2.84
CA GLY A 595 -13.93 21.14 2.08
C GLY A 595 -13.74 20.95 0.57
N PHE A 596 -13.89 19.73 0.03
CA PHE A 596 -13.67 19.48 -1.39
C PHE A 596 -14.86 19.97 -2.24
N SER A 597 -14.59 20.75 -3.29
CA SER A 597 -15.60 21.39 -4.14
C SER A 597 -16.58 20.46 -4.85
N ARG A 598 -16.23 19.18 -5.01
CA ARG A 598 -17.13 18.17 -5.60
C ARG A 598 -18.04 17.49 -4.57
N ILE A 599 -18.02 17.94 -3.31
CA ILE A 599 -18.89 17.47 -2.23
C ILE A 599 -19.82 18.60 -1.80
N GLY A 600 -21.00 18.61 -2.42
CA GLY A 600 -22.16 19.29 -1.86
C GLY A 600 -22.87 18.41 -0.85
N GLY A 601 -23.13 17.14 -1.20
CA GLY A 601 -24.16 16.34 -0.53
C GLY A 601 -23.86 15.78 0.87
N VAL A 602 -24.14 14.49 1.07
CA VAL A 602 -24.00 13.80 2.36
C VAL A 602 -22.63 13.14 2.47
N LEU A 603 -21.90 13.47 3.54
CA LEU A 603 -20.60 12.89 3.89
C LEU A 603 -20.70 12.16 5.24
N ILE A 604 -20.57 10.83 5.22
CA ILE A 604 -20.63 9.94 6.39
C ILE A 604 -19.47 8.95 6.29
N GLY A 605 -18.79 8.63 7.37
CA GLY A 605 -17.58 7.81 7.40
C GLY A 605 -16.41 8.54 8.01
N GLN A 606 -16.69 9.43 8.96
CA GLN A 606 -15.68 10.09 9.76
C GLN A 606 -14.93 9.06 10.61
N ASN A 607 -13.61 9.21 10.68
CA ASN A 607 -12.80 8.43 11.60
C ASN A 607 -13.03 8.96 13.02
N ALA A 608 -13.03 8.06 14.00
CA ALA A 608 -13.06 8.45 15.40
C ALA A 608 -11.88 9.39 15.73
N GLU A 609 -12.10 10.32 16.66
CA GLU A 609 -11.00 11.08 17.24
C GLU A 609 -9.95 10.12 17.83
N LYS A 610 -8.67 10.54 17.82
CA LYS A 610 -7.57 9.70 18.30
C LYS A 610 -7.84 9.26 19.75
N GLY A 611 -7.99 7.96 19.95
CA GLY A 611 -8.24 7.32 21.24
C GLY A 611 -7.60 5.94 21.32
N GLY A 612 -7.63 5.32 22.50
CA GLY A 612 -7.17 3.94 22.70
C GLY A 612 -8.07 2.91 21.99
N GLN A 613 -7.59 1.68 21.82
CA GLN A 613 -8.41 0.60 21.27
C GLN A 613 -9.52 0.19 22.25
N LEU A 614 -10.73 0.02 21.74
CA LEU A 614 -11.88 -0.45 22.52
C LEU A 614 -11.76 -1.95 22.80
N ARG A 615 -11.58 -2.34 24.06
CA ARG A 615 -11.57 -3.76 24.45
C ARG A 615 -12.97 -4.36 24.39
N VAL A 616 -13.27 -5.09 23.32
CA VAL A 616 -14.52 -5.85 23.17
C VAL A 616 -14.29 -7.27 23.69
N ASP A 617 -14.93 -7.61 24.82
CA ASP A 617 -14.82 -8.92 25.44
C ASP A 617 -15.81 -9.93 24.85
N ARG A 618 -16.98 -9.44 24.39
CA ARG A 618 -18.03 -10.28 23.81
C ARG A 618 -18.80 -9.52 22.75
N PHE A 619 -19.05 -10.17 21.61
CA PHE A 619 -19.92 -9.69 20.54
C PHE A 619 -20.83 -10.82 20.07
N ASP A 620 -22.13 -10.66 20.24
CA ASP A 620 -23.15 -11.57 19.71
C ASP A 620 -24.15 -10.78 18.87
N TRP A 621 -24.78 -11.45 17.91
CA TRP A 621 -25.87 -10.85 17.13
C TRP A 621 -27.00 -11.85 16.89
N THR A 622 -28.20 -11.32 16.70
CA THR A 622 -29.42 -12.08 16.41
C THR A 622 -30.19 -11.40 15.30
N LEU A 623 -30.76 -12.19 14.40
CA LEU A 623 -31.66 -11.72 13.36
C LEU A 623 -33.00 -12.46 13.50
N GLU A 624 -33.98 -11.80 14.10
CA GLU A 624 -35.31 -12.37 14.36
C GLU A 624 -36.38 -11.49 13.72
N ARG A 625 -37.33 -12.07 12.97
CA ARG A 625 -38.49 -11.35 12.42
C ARG A 625 -38.16 -10.05 11.67
N ARG A 626 -37.02 -10.01 10.95
CA ARG A 626 -36.46 -8.82 10.26
C ARG A 626 -36.01 -7.69 11.21
N GLU A 627 -35.67 -8.00 12.44
CA GLU A 627 -34.98 -7.11 13.36
C GLU A 627 -33.58 -7.64 13.62
N PHE A 628 -32.58 -6.81 13.33
CA PHE A 628 -31.20 -7.10 13.69
C PHE A 628 -30.90 -6.49 15.07
N ARG A 629 -30.35 -7.29 15.97
CA ARG A 629 -29.85 -6.83 17.28
C ARG A 629 -28.45 -7.36 17.48
N PHE A 630 -27.60 -6.57 18.13
CA PHE A 630 -26.31 -7.04 18.60
C PHE A 630 -26.10 -6.72 20.06
N ARG A 631 -25.26 -7.50 20.71
CA ARG A 631 -24.92 -7.41 22.13
C ARG A 631 -23.40 -7.26 22.27
N LEU A 632 -22.98 -6.31 23.09
CA LEU A 632 -21.56 -6.01 23.35
C LEU A 632 -21.28 -6.05 24.86
N ALA A 633 -20.18 -6.67 25.25
CA ALA A 633 -19.52 -6.43 26.53
C ALA A 633 -18.14 -5.80 26.28
N VAL A 634 -17.82 -4.76 27.04
CA VAL A 634 -16.62 -3.95 26.83
C VAL A 634 -15.90 -3.76 28.15
N ALA A 635 -14.59 -4.00 28.19
CA ALA A 635 -13.72 -3.77 29.34
C ALA A 635 -14.27 -4.31 30.69
N GLY A 636 -14.93 -5.46 30.69
CA GLY A 636 -15.54 -6.07 31.88
C GLY A 636 -16.91 -5.50 32.31
N GLU A 637 -17.46 -4.54 31.56
CA GLU A 637 -18.81 -4.01 31.76
C GLU A 637 -19.90 -5.02 31.39
N PRO A 638 -21.12 -4.89 31.97
CA PRO A 638 -22.24 -5.77 31.64
C PRO A 638 -22.63 -5.66 30.15
N VAL A 639 -23.13 -6.78 29.61
CA VAL A 639 -23.58 -6.88 28.23
C VAL A 639 -24.69 -5.85 27.96
N ARG A 640 -24.46 -4.95 26.99
CA ARG A 640 -25.45 -3.99 26.48
C ARG A 640 -26.00 -4.46 25.15
N SER A 641 -27.30 -4.27 24.92
CA SER A 641 -27.97 -4.62 23.66
C SER A 641 -28.29 -3.37 22.83
N PHE A 642 -28.04 -3.47 21.53
CA PHE A 642 -28.28 -2.41 20.55
C PHE A 642 -29.25 -2.91 19.47
N GLY A 643 -30.16 -2.02 19.07
CA GLY A 643 -31.24 -2.30 18.11
C GLY A 643 -32.62 -2.30 18.77
N PRO A 644 -33.68 -2.67 18.03
CA PRO A 644 -33.62 -3.32 16.72
C PRO A 644 -33.20 -2.38 15.59
N PHE A 645 -32.45 -2.91 14.63
CA PHE A 645 -32.08 -2.23 13.38
C PHE A 645 -32.71 -2.93 12.18
N ASP A 646 -32.99 -2.18 11.11
CA ASP A 646 -33.39 -2.75 9.83
C ASP A 646 -32.19 -3.53 9.23
N PRO A 647 -32.35 -4.84 8.92
CA PRO A 647 -31.29 -5.66 8.35
C PRO A 647 -30.74 -5.11 7.03
N ALA A 648 -31.56 -4.44 6.21
CA ALA A 648 -31.08 -3.80 4.98
C ALA A 648 -30.11 -2.65 5.30
N ILE A 649 -30.42 -1.81 6.30
CA ILE A 649 -29.51 -0.75 6.75
C ILE A 649 -28.21 -1.35 7.30
N VAL A 650 -28.29 -2.45 8.05
CA VAL A 650 -27.10 -3.17 8.56
C VAL A 650 -26.21 -3.65 7.43
N HIS A 651 -26.78 -4.32 6.42
CA HIS A 651 -26.04 -4.79 5.25
C HIS A 651 -25.34 -3.64 4.53
N LEU A 652 -26.07 -2.55 4.26
CA LEU A 652 -25.58 -1.40 3.52
C LEU A 652 -24.52 -0.62 4.32
N ALA A 653 -24.70 -0.45 5.63
CA ALA A 653 -23.71 0.18 6.52
C ALA A 653 -22.40 -0.63 6.58
N LEU A 654 -22.51 -1.96 6.60
CA LEU A 654 -21.36 -2.85 6.61
C LEU A 654 -20.59 -2.81 5.29
N ALA A 655 -21.29 -2.86 4.14
CA ALA A 655 -20.69 -2.71 2.82
C ALA A 655 -20.03 -1.32 2.63
N TYR A 656 -20.69 -0.27 3.11
CA TYR A 656 -20.17 1.10 3.10
C TYR A 656 -18.90 1.25 3.94
N ALA A 657 -18.90 0.70 5.16
CA ALA A 657 -17.73 0.69 6.03
C ALA A 657 -16.57 -0.14 5.44
N ALA A 658 -16.88 -1.24 4.76
CA ALA A 658 -15.90 -2.09 4.09
C ALA A 658 -15.20 -1.37 2.91
N ASP A 659 -15.91 -0.52 2.18
CA ASP A 659 -15.39 0.24 1.03
C ASP A 659 -14.47 1.43 1.43
N LYS A 660 -14.65 1.97 2.64
CA LYS A 660 -13.90 3.09 3.25
C LYS A 660 -14.15 4.49 2.68
N ARG A 661 -14.68 4.67 1.48
CA ARG A 661 -14.96 6.02 0.96
C ARG A 661 -16.11 6.66 1.76
N PRO A 662 -15.97 7.90 2.27
CA PRO A 662 -16.98 8.52 3.13
C PRO A 662 -18.01 9.36 2.36
N THR A 663 -17.89 9.48 1.04
CA THR A 663 -18.92 10.16 0.23
C THR A 663 -20.15 9.28 0.11
N THR A 664 -21.25 9.65 0.77
CA THR A 664 -22.53 8.91 0.73
C THR A 664 -23.30 9.23 -0.55
N VAL A 665 -23.51 10.51 -0.82
CA VAL A 665 -24.08 11.02 -2.06
C VAL A 665 -23.63 12.45 -2.27
N THR A 666 -23.38 12.85 -3.51
CA THR A 666 -23.12 14.24 -3.87
C THR A 666 -23.77 14.57 -5.20
N MET A 667 -24.09 15.84 -5.41
CA MET A 667 -24.56 16.37 -6.68
C MET A 667 -23.48 17.28 -7.25
N VAL A 668 -23.16 17.11 -8.53
CA VAL A 668 -22.13 17.88 -9.22
C VAL A 668 -22.68 18.52 -10.48
N THR A 669 -22.18 19.70 -10.81
CA THR A 669 -22.48 20.37 -12.08
C THR A 669 -21.95 19.57 -13.26
N ALA A 670 -22.76 19.42 -14.30
CA ALA A 670 -22.42 18.65 -15.50
C ALA A 670 -22.63 19.50 -16.76
N PRO A 671 -21.81 20.56 -16.97
CA PRO A 671 -21.97 21.43 -18.13
C PRO A 671 -21.90 20.63 -19.44
N PRO A 672 -22.63 21.05 -20.48
CA PRO A 672 -23.45 22.27 -20.54
C PRO A 672 -24.88 22.11 -19.99
N LEU A 673 -25.23 20.95 -19.41
CA LEU A 673 -26.57 20.74 -18.84
C LEU A 673 -26.75 21.53 -17.53
N TRP A 674 -27.97 22.04 -17.34
CA TRP A 674 -28.39 22.68 -16.08
C TRP A 674 -28.79 21.67 -15.00
N ASP A 675 -29.02 20.42 -15.40
CA ASP A 675 -29.30 19.29 -14.53
C ASP A 675 -28.04 18.92 -13.72
N LEU A 676 -28.22 18.55 -12.45
CA LEU A 676 -27.10 18.11 -11.61
C LEU A 676 -26.92 16.59 -11.71
N ARG A 677 -25.68 16.15 -11.82
CA ARG A 677 -25.34 14.74 -11.81
C ARG A 677 -25.27 14.22 -10.38
N ILE A 678 -25.98 13.14 -10.07
CA ILE A 678 -26.00 12.53 -8.73
C ILE A 678 -25.02 11.36 -8.66
N LEU A 679 -24.04 11.47 -7.77
CA LEU A 679 -23.02 10.46 -7.51
C LEU A 679 -23.29 9.82 -6.15
N HIS A 680 -23.85 8.61 -6.15
CA HIS A 680 -24.05 7.82 -4.94
C HIS A 680 -22.81 6.98 -4.64
N HIS A 681 -22.54 6.71 -3.37
CA HIS A 681 -21.63 5.65 -2.97
C HIS A 681 -22.05 4.33 -3.63
N PRO A 682 -21.13 3.53 -4.19
CA PRO A 682 -21.46 2.26 -4.84
C PRO A 682 -22.33 1.33 -3.98
N ALA A 683 -22.03 1.21 -2.68
CA ALA A 683 -22.84 0.44 -1.73
C ALA A 683 -24.33 0.85 -1.69
N LEU A 684 -24.68 2.10 -2.01
CA LEU A 684 -26.03 2.65 -1.94
C LEU A 684 -26.73 2.78 -3.29
N VAL A 685 -26.03 2.52 -4.40
CA VAL A 685 -26.62 2.55 -5.74
C VAL A 685 -27.75 1.54 -5.85
N ASP A 686 -28.89 1.98 -6.36
CA ASP A 686 -30.09 1.15 -6.55
C ASP A 686 -30.59 0.49 -5.25
N THR A 687 -30.68 1.28 -4.18
CA THR A 687 -31.25 0.89 -2.89
C THR A 687 -32.24 1.93 -2.37
N GLY A 688 -33.15 1.52 -1.47
CA GLY A 688 -34.05 2.46 -0.81
C GLY A 688 -33.29 3.49 0.03
N LEU A 689 -32.23 3.05 0.71
CA LEU A 689 -31.38 3.92 1.53
C LEU A 689 -30.62 4.95 0.68
N GLY A 690 -30.17 4.59 -0.52
CA GLY A 690 -29.56 5.56 -1.45
C GLY A 690 -30.51 6.67 -1.88
N CYS A 691 -31.79 6.35 -2.14
CA CYS A 691 -32.83 7.37 -2.38
C CYS A 691 -32.99 8.28 -1.17
N ARG A 692 -33.01 7.70 0.03
CA ARG A 692 -33.15 8.42 1.31
C ARG A 692 -31.95 9.31 1.61
N ALA A 693 -30.73 8.88 1.32
CA ALA A 693 -29.52 9.70 1.43
C ALA A 693 -29.57 10.93 0.51
N ARG A 694 -29.99 10.76 -0.75
CA ARG A 694 -30.24 11.91 -1.64
C ARG A 694 -31.32 12.84 -1.08
N ARG A 695 -32.37 12.26 -0.50
CA ARG A 695 -33.49 13.04 0.06
C ARG A 695 -33.09 13.82 1.30
N LEU A 696 -32.20 13.28 2.13
CA LEU A 696 -31.60 13.95 3.28
C LEU A 696 -30.87 15.23 2.85
N ASP A 697 -30.10 15.17 1.77
CA ASP A 697 -29.39 16.34 1.20
C ASP A 697 -30.35 17.47 0.82
N GLN A 698 -31.52 17.12 0.27
CA GLN A 698 -32.54 18.08 -0.16
C GLN A 698 -33.26 18.77 1.00
N PHE A 699 -33.13 18.29 2.25
CA PHE A 699 -33.79 18.94 3.38
C PHE A 699 -33.32 20.39 3.54
N ALA A 700 -32.04 20.66 3.32
CA ALA A 700 -31.50 22.01 3.46
C ALA A 700 -32.14 23.00 2.48
N ASP A 701 -32.27 22.60 1.22
CA ASP A 701 -32.92 23.42 0.19
C ASP A 701 -34.42 23.55 0.43
N GLU A 702 -35.10 22.50 0.88
CA GLU A 702 -36.54 22.58 1.20
C GLU A 702 -36.85 23.54 2.33
N VAL A 703 -36.06 23.51 3.39
CA VAL A 703 -36.23 24.42 4.52
C VAL A 703 -35.91 25.84 4.10
N THR A 704 -34.81 26.04 3.36
CA THR A 704 -34.43 27.35 2.81
C THR A 704 -35.57 27.93 1.97
N ASN A 705 -36.15 27.14 1.05
CA ASN A 705 -37.24 27.60 0.17
C ASN A 705 -38.58 27.83 0.89
N ARG A 706 -38.79 27.28 2.09
CA ARG A 706 -40.03 27.46 2.88
C ARG A 706 -39.94 28.64 3.85
N VAL A 707 -38.74 28.98 4.31
CA VAL A 707 -38.52 29.99 5.35
C VAL A 707 -37.84 31.21 4.71
N GLU A 708 -38.63 32.20 4.32
CA GLU A 708 -38.17 33.42 3.62
C GLU A 708 -36.97 34.07 4.31
N SER A 709 -37.06 34.30 5.62
CA SER A 709 -35.96 34.88 6.41
C SER A 709 -34.66 34.06 6.45
N LEU A 710 -34.71 32.74 6.19
CA LEU A 710 -33.52 31.89 6.04
C LEU A 710 -32.97 31.96 4.61
N GLN A 711 -33.87 32.03 3.61
CA GLN A 711 -33.49 32.25 2.22
C GLN A 711 -32.77 33.59 2.03
N GLU A 712 -33.32 34.67 2.60
CA GLU A 712 -32.71 36.00 2.59
C GLU A 712 -31.32 35.99 3.25
N LEU A 713 -31.21 35.37 4.43
CA LEU A 713 -29.94 35.25 5.15
C LEU A 713 -28.89 34.50 4.33
N ARG A 714 -29.27 33.34 3.75
CA ARG A 714 -28.39 32.54 2.88
C ARG A 714 -27.95 33.35 1.66
N GLU A 715 -28.86 34.08 1.01
CA GLU A 715 -28.53 34.90 -0.16
C GLU A 715 -27.56 36.04 0.21
N ILE A 716 -27.77 36.71 1.34
CA ILE A 716 -26.88 37.79 1.83
C ILE A 716 -25.48 37.25 2.09
N GLU A 717 -25.34 36.18 2.89
CA GLU A 717 -24.04 35.60 3.19
C GLU A 717 -23.35 35.04 1.94
N THR A 718 -24.13 34.49 0.99
CA THR A 718 -23.61 34.06 -0.30
C THR A 718 -23.08 35.25 -1.11
N LEU A 719 -23.86 36.32 -1.26
CA LEU A 719 -23.44 37.53 -1.97
C LEU A 719 -22.21 38.18 -1.33
N HIS A 720 -22.05 38.10 0.00
CA HIS A 720 -20.83 38.56 0.66
C HIS A 720 -19.61 37.74 0.23
N ALA A 721 -19.71 36.41 0.23
CA ALA A 721 -18.62 35.54 -0.22
C ALA A 721 -18.30 35.70 -1.70
N GLU A 722 -19.33 35.75 -2.56
CA GLU A 722 -19.20 36.05 -3.99
C GLU A 722 -18.50 37.40 -4.20
N GLY A 723 -18.86 38.42 -3.40
CA GLY A 723 -18.27 39.74 -3.47
C GLY A 723 -16.80 39.78 -3.08
N GLU A 724 -16.37 39.03 -2.05
CA GLU A 724 -14.95 38.93 -1.70
C GLU A 724 -14.12 38.28 -2.81
N ILE A 725 -14.61 37.18 -3.38
CA ILE A 725 -13.91 36.47 -4.46
C ILE A 725 -13.90 37.30 -5.75
N ALA A 726 -15.00 38.00 -6.06
CA ALA A 726 -15.08 38.89 -7.21
C ALA A 726 -14.08 40.06 -7.09
N LEU A 727 -13.99 40.69 -5.92
CA LEU A 727 -12.99 41.74 -5.67
C LEU A 727 -11.56 41.20 -5.78
N TYR A 728 -11.29 40.01 -5.22
CA TYR A 728 -9.99 39.35 -5.36
C TYR A 728 -9.61 39.08 -6.82
N ASN A 729 -10.49 38.42 -7.58
CA ASN A 729 -10.26 38.09 -8.98
C ASN A 729 -10.08 39.35 -9.84
N LEU A 730 -10.83 40.42 -9.54
CA LEU A 730 -10.66 41.71 -10.18
C LEU A 730 -9.28 42.32 -9.92
N VAL A 731 -8.84 42.38 -8.66
CA VAL A 731 -7.48 42.89 -8.31
C VAL A 731 -6.40 42.04 -8.94
N ARG A 732 -6.54 40.71 -8.92
CA ARG A 732 -5.63 39.76 -9.57
C ARG A 732 -5.52 40.06 -11.07
N ASN A 733 -6.63 40.20 -11.78
CA ASN A 733 -6.62 40.47 -13.22
C ASN A 733 -6.01 41.84 -13.55
N ILE A 734 -6.32 42.86 -12.75
CA ILE A 734 -5.68 44.19 -12.88
C ILE A 734 -4.18 44.08 -12.69
N GLN A 735 -3.72 43.39 -11.65
CA GLN A 735 -2.29 43.18 -11.41
C GLN A 735 -1.65 42.47 -12.60
N VAL A 736 -2.27 41.39 -13.10
CA VAL A 736 -1.70 40.63 -14.21
C VAL A 736 -1.50 41.51 -15.44
N VAL A 737 -2.54 42.23 -15.85
CA VAL A 737 -2.52 43.09 -17.03
C VAL A 737 -1.56 44.26 -16.87
N LYS A 738 -1.54 44.92 -15.70
CA LYS A 738 -0.70 46.10 -15.46
C LYS A 738 0.78 45.74 -15.37
N VAL A 739 1.14 44.67 -14.67
CA VAL A 739 2.53 44.22 -14.56
C VAL A 739 3.04 43.73 -15.90
N ALA A 740 2.24 42.93 -16.64
CA ALA A 740 2.61 42.43 -17.97
C ALA A 740 2.81 43.56 -19.02
N ALA A 741 2.16 44.71 -18.86
CA ALA A 741 2.33 45.85 -19.74
C ALA A 741 3.65 46.62 -19.55
N THR A 742 4.34 46.43 -18.42
CA THR A 742 5.67 47.03 -18.18
C THR A 742 6.74 46.37 -19.05
N GLU A 743 7.83 47.07 -19.37
CA GLU A 743 8.92 46.50 -20.19
C GLU A 743 9.55 45.24 -19.54
N ALA A 744 9.78 45.28 -18.23
CA ALA A 744 10.25 44.11 -17.48
C ALA A 744 9.22 42.97 -17.49
N GLY A 745 7.93 43.29 -17.39
CA GLY A 745 6.84 42.32 -17.47
C GLY A 745 6.73 41.65 -18.84
N LYS A 746 6.79 42.41 -19.94
CA LYS A 746 6.79 41.85 -21.31
C LYS A 746 7.91 40.85 -21.51
N SER A 747 9.12 41.21 -21.08
CA SER A 747 10.28 40.31 -21.11
C SER A 747 10.04 39.05 -20.27
N PHE A 748 9.53 39.21 -19.05
CA PHE A 748 9.21 38.10 -18.17
C PHE A 748 8.16 37.14 -18.78
N ILE A 749 7.05 37.68 -19.31
CA ILE A 749 5.98 36.88 -19.92
C ILE A 749 6.51 36.07 -21.10
N SER A 750 7.30 36.69 -21.98
CA SER A 750 7.87 36.02 -23.16
C SER A 750 8.85 34.91 -22.80
N VAL A 751 9.75 35.16 -21.82
CA VAL A 751 10.70 34.14 -21.34
C VAL A 751 9.99 32.93 -20.74
N ASN A 752 8.82 33.15 -20.12
CA ASN A 752 8.06 32.13 -19.40
C ASN A 752 6.88 31.57 -20.20
N GLN A 753 6.68 32.00 -21.46
CA GLN A 753 5.58 31.57 -22.34
C GLN A 753 4.19 31.72 -21.69
N ALA A 754 3.99 32.82 -20.96
CA ALA A 754 2.80 33.06 -20.13
C ALA A 754 1.74 33.93 -20.83
N GLU A 755 1.87 34.19 -22.14
CA GLU A 755 0.93 35.00 -22.92
C GLU A 755 -0.53 34.57 -22.77
N PRO A 756 -0.88 33.27 -22.80
CA PRO A 756 -2.28 32.85 -22.64
C PRO A 756 -2.90 33.29 -21.31
N LEU A 757 -2.14 33.26 -20.22
CA LEU A 757 -2.62 33.66 -18.89
C LEU A 757 -2.90 35.17 -18.79
N VAL A 758 -2.14 35.98 -19.54
CA VAL A 758 -2.34 37.43 -19.62
C VAL A 758 -3.55 37.75 -20.49
N GLU A 759 -3.70 37.07 -21.62
CA GLU A 759 -4.88 37.23 -22.49
C GLU A 759 -6.17 36.86 -21.75
N ASP A 760 -6.16 35.76 -21.00
CA ASP A 760 -7.32 35.33 -20.22
C ASP A 760 -7.68 36.35 -19.14
N ALA A 761 -6.67 36.90 -18.45
CA ALA A 761 -6.86 37.98 -17.48
C ALA A 761 -7.44 39.26 -18.12
N ALA A 762 -7.01 39.60 -19.34
CA ALA A 762 -7.46 40.77 -20.08
C ALA A 762 -8.89 40.61 -20.63
N ARG A 763 -9.28 39.37 -20.97
CA ARG A 763 -10.64 39.03 -21.45
C ARG A 763 -11.65 38.87 -20.31
N ALA A 764 -11.19 38.51 -19.11
CA ALA A 764 -12.05 38.31 -17.95
C ALA A 764 -12.79 39.60 -17.58
N LYS A 765 -14.12 39.57 -17.66
CA LYS A 765 -15.01 40.64 -17.22
C LYS A 765 -15.99 40.07 -16.19
N PRO A 766 -16.17 40.73 -15.03
CA PRO A 766 -17.15 40.27 -14.07
C PRO A 766 -18.55 40.34 -14.69
N ASP A 767 -19.38 39.35 -14.39
CA ASP A 767 -20.76 39.37 -14.83
C ASP A 767 -21.60 40.36 -14.01
N LYS A 768 -22.89 40.48 -14.33
CA LYS A 768 -23.81 41.39 -13.64
C LYS A 768 -23.97 41.04 -12.14
N ARG A 769 -23.96 39.75 -11.80
CA ARG A 769 -24.11 39.27 -10.42
C ARG A 769 -22.84 39.50 -9.63
N GLU A 770 -21.68 39.18 -10.19
CA GLU A 770 -20.37 39.45 -9.57
C GLU A 770 -20.18 40.95 -9.33
N THR A 771 -20.60 41.80 -10.27
CA THR A 771 -20.56 43.26 -10.11
C THR A 771 -21.46 43.72 -8.95
N LEU A 772 -22.67 43.17 -8.83
CA LEU A 772 -23.57 43.45 -7.70
C LEU A 772 -22.97 42.99 -6.37
N ALA A 773 -22.48 41.75 -6.30
CA ALA A 773 -21.88 41.17 -5.11
C ALA A 773 -20.65 41.97 -4.64
N ALA A 774 -19.77 42.36 -5.58
CA ALA A 774 -18.63 43.22 -5.29
C ALA A 774 -19.07 44.59 -4.74
N GLY A 775 -20.12 45.20 -5.32
CA GLY A 775 -20.68 46.46 -4.82
C GLY A 775 -21.24 46.36 -3.40
N ILE A 776 -21.94 45.26 -3.09
CA ILE A 776 -22.41 44.97 -1.72
C ILE A 776 -21.22 44.86 -0.77
N ARG A 777 -20.19 44.10 -1.14
CA ARG A 777 -19.01 43.91 -0.28
C ARG A 777 -18.23 45.20 -0.05
N LEU A 778 -18.15 46.10 -1.04
CA LEU A 778 -17.54 47.44 -0.89
C LEU A 778 -18.32 48.35 0.07
N SER A 779 -19.62 48.10 0.25
CA SER A 779 -20.46 48.85 1.18
C SER A 779 -20.21 48.42 2.63
N ASP A 780 -19.74 47.19 2.86
CA ASP A 780 -19.38 46.64 4.17
C ASP A 780 -17.85 46.68 4.42
N ARG A 781 -17.32 47.88 4.62
CA ARG A 781 -15.86 48.12 4.76
C ARG A 781 -15.28 47.69 6.10
N GLY A 782 -16.13 47.55 7.12
CA GLY A 782 -15.72 47.26 8.50
C GLY A 782 -15.52 45.78 8.77
N ALA A 783 -16.24 44.90 8.06
CA ALA A 783 -16.14 43.46 8.30
C ALA A 783 -14.80 42.89 7.80
N PRO A 784 -14.20 41.94 8.53
CA PRO A 784 -13.00 41.23 8.07
C PRO A 784 -13.28 40.41 6.81
N LEU A 785 -12.25 40.23 5.98
CA LEU A 785 -12.31 39.37 4.79
C LEU A 785 -12.05 37.92 5.18
N VAL A 786 -12.94 37.01 4.81
CA VAL A 786 -12.74 35.56 5.01
C VAL A 786 -11.64 35.04 4.09
N ILE A 787 -11.49 35.60 2.89
CA ILE A 787 -10.39 35.22 1.98
C ILE A 787 -9.00 35.37 2.62
N ALA A 788 -8.84 36.25 3.62
CA ALA A 788 -7.59 36.44 4.35
C ALA A 788 -7.23 35.27 5.28
N SER A 789 -8.21 34.49 5.76
CA SER A 789 -7.96 33.27 6.54
C SER A 789 -7.67 32.04 5.67
N LYS A 790 -7.65 32.20 4.34
CA LYS A 790 -7.48 31.10 3.37
C LYS A 790 -6.25 31.27 2.47
N PRO A 791 -5.03 31.45 3.04
CA PRO A 791 -3.83 31.78 2.28
C PRO A 791 -3.37 30.68 1.32
N ALA A 792 -3.89 29.45 1.42
CA ALA A 792 -3.60 28.37 0.47
C ALA A 792 -4.29 28.57 -0.89
N TYR A 793 -5.42 29.29 -0.92
CA TYR A 793 -6.19 29.57 -2.14
C TYR A 793 -6.00 30.99 -2.65
N PHE A 794 -5.72 31.94 -1.75
CA PHE A 794 -5.60 33.36 -2.09
C PHE A 794 -4.18 33.87 -1.86
N ASP A 795 -3.64 34.59 -2.85
CA ASP A 795 -2.37 35.31 -2.71
C ASP A 795 -2.53 36.36 -1.60
N THR A 796 -1.64 36.30 -0.61
CA THR A 796 -1.69 37.17 0.57
C THR A 796 -1.45 38.64 0.22
N GLN A 797 -0.66 38.94 -0.82
CA GLN A 797 -0.46 40.32 -1.30
C GLN A 797 -1.73 40.85 -1.99
N ILE A 798 -2.36 40.06 -2.86
CA ILE A 798 -3.61 40.46 -3.50
C ILE A 798 -4.69 40.66 -2.44
N THR A 799 -4.78 39.77 -1.46
CA THR A 799 -5.77 39.86 -0.38
C THR A 799 -5.57 41.12 0.47
N ALA A 800 -4.32 41.47 0.77
CA ALA A 800 -4.00 42.73 1.46
C ALA A 800 -4.37 43.95 0.61
N LEU A 801 -4.14 43.91 -0.71
CA LEU A 801 -4.52 44.98 -1.64
C LEU A 801 -6.05 45.13 -1.75
N VAL A 802 -6.80 44.05 -1.77
CA VAL A 802 -8.28 44.07 -1.73
C VAL A 802 -8.75 44.78 -0.46
N ASP A 803 -8.17 44.43 0.69
CA ASP A 803 -8.52 45.05 1.97
C ASP A 803 -8.16 46.54 2.02
N GLU A 804 -6.98 46.92 1.55
CA GLU A 804 -6.55 48.31 1.46
C GLU A 804 -7.49 49.12 0.54
N CYS A 805 -7.74 48.63 -0.67
CA CYS A 805 -8.49 49.37 -1.67
C CYS A 805 -9.98 49.49 -1.32
N ARG A 806 -10.62 48.46 -0.76
CA ARG A 806 -12.03 48.59 -0.35
C ARG A 806 -12.24 49.59 0.77
N LYS A 807 -11.24 49.76 1.67
CA LYS A 807 -11.30 50.73 2.76
C LYS A 807 -11.24 52.17 2.23
N LYS A 808 -10.58 52.40 1.09
CA LYS A 808 -10.40 53.72 0.46
C LYS A 808 -11.46 54.05 -0.58
N ALA A 809 -12.01 53.04 -1.26
CA ALA A 809 -12.94 53.22 -2.37
C ALA A 809 -14.40 53.34 -1.92
N ASN A 810 -15.18 54.17 -2.62
CA ASN A 810 -16.62 54.31 -2.39
C ASN A 810 -17.49 53.49 -3.35
N ASP A 811 -16.93 53.10 -4.48
CA ASP A 811 -17.59 52.33 -5.53
C ASP A 811 -16.55 51.45 -6.26
N LEU A 812 -17.03 50.63 -7.20
CA LEU A 812 -16.17 49.72 -7.95
C LEU A 812 -15.15 50.48 -8.83
N THR A 813 -15.50 51.67 -9.33
CA THR A 813 -14.60 52.48 -10.17
C THR A 813 -13.41 53.00 -9.37
N ALA A 814 -13.65 53.60 -8.20
CA ALA A 814 -12.62 54.04 -7.28
C ALA A 814 -11.76 52.85 -6.79
N PHE A 815 -12.38 51.69 -6.57
CA PHE A 815 -11.68 50.46 -6.19
C PHE A 815 -10.71 49.99 -7.28
N THR A 816 -11.18 49.90 -8.53
CA THR A 816 -10.36 49.56 -9.70
C THR A 816 -9.22 50.56 -9.92
N GLY A 817 -9.48 51.86 -9.67
CA GLY A 817 -8.45 52.91 -9.69
C GLY A 817 -7.34 52.64 -8.68
N CYS A 818 -7.71 52.42 -7.42
CA CYS A 818 -6.76 52.08 -6.34
C CYS A 818 -5.93 50.83 -6.68
N ALA A 819 -6.57 49.75 -7.13
CA ALA A 819 -5.89 48.51 -7.50
C ALA A 819 -4.91 48.70 -8.66
N SER A 820 -5.27 49.53 -9.65
CA SER A 820 -4.41 49.84 -10.80
C SER A 820 -3.16 50.63 -10.42
N GLU A 821 -3.31 51.60 -9.51
CA GLU A 821 -2.17 52.36 -8.97
C GLU A 821 -1.24 51.45 -8.16
N ALA A 822 -1.81 50.59 -7.30
CA ALA A 822 -1.03 49.66 -6.50
C ALA A 822 -0.25 48.65 -7.35
N ALA A 823 -0.90 48.06 -8.37
CA ALA A 823 -0.25 47.12 -9.29
C ALA A 823 0.94 47.75 -10.04
N THR A 824 0.81 49.00 -10.48
CA THR A 824 1.90 49.74 -11.14
C THR A 824 3.07 49.97 -10.17
N ARG A 825 2.80 50.39 -8.93
CA ARG A 825 3.83 50.63 -7.92
C ARG A 825 4.58 49.36 -7.51
N ALA A 826 3.88 48.24 -7.38
CA ALA A 826 4.43 46.97 -6.92
C ALA A 826 4.97 46.07 -8.05
N ALA A 827 5.06 46.56 -9.29
CA ALA A 827 5.40 45.74 -10.45
C ALA A 827 6.75 45.01 -10.30
N THR A 828 7.80 45.72 -9.87
CA THR A 828 9.12 45.11 -9.66
C THR A 828 9.12 44.05 -8.57
N GLU A 829 8.46 44.31 -7.43
CA GLU A 829 8.33 43.33 -6.35
C GLU A 829 7.55 42.09 -6.81
N THR A 830 6.47 42.30 -7.57
CA THR A 830 5.64 41.22 -8.13
C THR A 830 6.47 40.31 -9.04
N LEU A 831 7.28 40.89 -9.94
CA LEU A 831 8.16 40.13 -10.84
C LEU A 831 9.22 39.32 -10.08
N ASN A 832 9.74 39.84 -8.96
CA ASN A 832 10.72 39.12 -8.12
C ASN A 832 10.14 37.86 -7.47
N ARG A 833 8.81 37.72 -7.40
CA ARG A 833 8.13 36.51 -6.89
C ARG A 833 7.98 35.40 -7.94
N GLY A 834 8.62 35.52 -9.11
CA GLY A 834 8.52 34.54 -10.19
C GLY A 834 7.12 34.50 -10.80
N GLN A 835 6.66 33.36 -11.31
CA GLN A 835 5.33 33.25 -11.94
C GLN A 835 4.18 33.02 -10.92
N GLN A 836 4.43 33.13 -9.61
CA GLN A 836 3.40 32.87 -8.59
C GLN A 836 2.20 33.82 -8.72
N TRP A 837 2.44 35.07 -9.12
CA TRP A 837 1.38 36.08 -9.35
C TRP A 837 0.52 35.82 -10.59
N LEU A 838 0.89 34.85 -11.43
CA LEU A 838 0.14 34.44 -12.62
C LEU A 838 -0.86 33.31 -12.32
N ALA A 839 -0.99 32.87 -11.07
CA ALA A 839 -1.96 31.83 -10.68
C ALA A 839 -3.37 32.14 -11.26
N PRO A 840 -4.09 31.15 -11.81
CA PRO A 840 -5.44 31.32 -12.35
C PRO A 840 -6.43 31.95 -11.35
N PRO A 841 -7.56 32.52 -11.83
CA PRO A 841 -8.59 33.06 -10.94
C PRO A 841 -9.13 31.99 -9.99
N VAL A 842 -9.59 32.42 -8.81
CA VAL A 842 -10.21 31.53 -7.84
C VAL A 842 -11.65 31.26 -8.28
N GLU A 843 -11.98 29.98 -8.40
CA GLU A 843 -13.33 29.51 -8.69
C GLU A 843 -13.94 28.90 -7.43
N PHE A 844 -15.27 28.97 -7.30
CA PHE A 844 -15.98 28.41 -6.17
C PHE A 844 -17.39 27.99 -6.55
N GLN A 845 -17.99 27.19 -5.67
CA GLN A 845 -19.39 26.81 -5.74
C GLN A 845 -19.99 26.84 -4.33
N THR A 846 -21.21 27.38 -4.21
CA THR A 846 -21.94 27.36 -2.94
C THR A 846 -22.76 26.08 -2.86
N TRP A 847 -22.57 25.33 -1.78
CA TRP A 847 -23.25 24.05 -1.58
C TRP A 847 -23.88 23.98 -0.19
N SER A 848 -25.13 23.52 -0.12
CA SER A 848 -25.66 22.91 1.10
C SER A 848 -25.22 21.46 1.18
N GLY A 849 -25.08 20.94 2.41
CA GLY A 849 -24.68 19.56 2.63
C GLY A 849 -24.95 19.05 4.03
N VAL A 850 -24.70 17.76 4.20
CA VAL A 850 -24.79 17.07 5.49
C VAL A 850 -23.44 16.46 5.84
N ARG A 851 -23.00 16.63 7.07
CA ARG A 851 -21.77 16.04 7.60
C ARG A 851 -22.08 15.22 8.83
N GLU A 852 -21.34 14.13 8.99
CA GLU A 852 -21.23 13.45 10.28
C GLU A 852 -20.50 14.36 11.29
N ASN A 853 -20.92 14.29 12.55
CA ASN A 853 -20.25 14.95 13.67
C ASN A 853 -19.03 14.13 14.14
N ASP A 854 -18.07 14.82 14.73
CA ASP A 854 -16.95 14.22 15.44
C ASP A 854 -17.45 13.26 16.53
N TYR A 855 -16.74 12.17 16.78
CA TYR A 855 -17.08 11.20 17.82
C TYR A 855 -15.83 10.50 18.36
N ARG A 856 -15.98 9.90 19.55
CA ARG A 856 -14.95 9.10 20.20
C ARG A 856 -15.40 7.66 20.34
N VAL A 857 -14.44 6.75 20.21
CA VAL A 857 -14.65 5.34 20.57
C VAL A 857 -14.22 5.19 22.03
N ALA A 858 -15.20 5.08 22.92
CA ALA A 858 -15.01 4.94 24.36
C ALA A 858 -15.88 3.81 24.93
N ALA A 859 -15.58 3.41 26.17
CA ALA A 859 -16.25 2.28 26.85
C ALA A 859 -17.72 2.55 27.21
N ASP A 860 -18.12 3.83 27.26
CA ASP A 860 -19.52 4.25 27.43
C ASP A 860 -20.41 3.91 26.22
N LEU A 861 -19.80 3.68 25.05
CA LEU A 861 -20.46 3.39 23.77
C LEU A 861 -21.36 4.54 23.29
N ASP A 862 -21.04 5.79 23.63
CA ASP A 862 -21.84 6.96 23.27
C ASP A 862 -21.97 7.15 21.76
N PHE A 863 -20.95 6.76 20.99
CA PHE A 863 -20.98 6.78 19.52
C PHE A 863 -22.04 5.85 18.89
N LEU A 864 -22.59 4.91 19.66
CA LEU A 864 -23.70 4.02 19.28
C LEU A 864 -25.05 4.46 19.84
N THR A 865 -25.07 4.97 21.08
CA THR A 865 -26.32 5.35 21.77
C THR A 865 -26.77 6.76 21.41
N GLY A 866 -25.83 7.63 21.06
CA GLY A 866 -26.03 9.07 20.90
C GLY A 866 -26.22 9.81 22.22
N GLN A 867 -25.80 9.23 23.33
CA GLN A 867 -25.76 9.96 24.59
C GLN A 867 -24.84 11.18 24.44
N GLY A 868 -25.31 12.34 24.88
CA GLY A 868 -24.58 13.61 24.75
C GLY A 868 -24.62 14.27 23.37
N GLU A 869 -25.27 13.66 22.36
CA GLU A 869 -25.47 14.32 21.07
C GLU A 869 -26.64 15.34 21.10
N ASP A 870 -26.62 16.33 20.20
CA ASP A 870 -27.71 17.29 20.04
C ASP A 870 -28.92 16.67 19.31
N ALA A 871 -29.97 17.47 19.07
CA ALA A 871 -31.20 17.00 18.42
C ALA A 871 -31.01 16.49 16.98
N LEU A 872 -29.88 16.81 16.34
CA LEU A 872 -29.53 16.35 15.00
C LEU A 872 -28.37 15.34 15.00
N GLY A 873 -27.83 14.99 16.16
CA GLY A 873 -26.81 13.97 16.32
C GLY A 873 -27.22 12.64 15.70
N PRO A 874 -26.34 11.95 14.95
CA PRO A 874 -24.91 12.22 14.72
C PRO A 874 -24.60 13.11 13.49
N LEU A 875 -25.58 13.83 12.95
CA LEU A 875 -25.47 14.58 11.69
C LEU A 875 -25.59 16.09 11.92
N ARG A 876 -25.02 16.87 11.03
CA ARG A 876 -25.24 18.32 10.99
C ARG A 876 -25.42 18.81 9.57
N PHE A 877 -26.26 19.84 9.42
CA PHE A 877 -26.51 20.49 8.13
C PHE A 877 -25.67 21.76 8.04
N MET A 878 -25.15 22.04 6.85
CA MET A 878 -24.29 23.19 6.61
C MET A 878 -24.53 23.78 5.23
N VAL A 879 -24.17 25.05 5.07
CA VAL A 879 -24.00 25.70 3.78
C VAL A 879 -22.57 26.21 3.74
N GLN A 880 -21.85 25.91 2.66
CA GLN A 880 -20.46 26.30 2.49
C GLN A 880 -20.16 26.89 1.12
N VAL A 881 -19.12 27.72 1.08
CA VAL A 881 -18.46 28.19 -0.14
C VAL A 881 -17.27 27.28 -0.40
N ALA A 882 -17.43 26.34 -1.33
CA ALA A 882 -16.40 25.36 -1.64
C ALA A 882 -15.54 25.86 -2.80
N ILE A 883 -14.27 26.15 -2.53
CA ILE A 883 -13.31 26.64 -3.52
C ILE A 883 -12.97 25.49 -4.48
N SER A 884 -13.25 25.67 -5.77
CA SER A 884 -13.08 24.66 -6.81
C SER A 884 -11.78 24.75 -7.58
N SER A 885 -11.10 25.90 -7.54
CA SER A 885 -9.73 26.02 -8.02
C SER A 885 -8.75 25.27 -7.10
N PRO A 886 -7.62 24.76 -7.63
CA PRO A 886 -6.53 24.22 -6.81
C PRO A 886 -6.03 25.21 -5.75
N ALA A 887 -5.48 24.69 -4.65
CA ALA A 887 -4.84 25.49 -3.61
C ALA A 887 -3.43 25.93 -4.06
N TYR A 888 -3.36 26.82 -5.06
CA TYR A 888 -2.12 27.23 -5.74
C TYR A 888 -1.02 27.74 -4.80
N PHE A 889 -1.38 28.18 -3.59
CA PHE A 889 -0.49 28.76 -2.59
C PHE A 889 -0.29 27.86 -1.36
N ALA A 890 -0.71 26.58 -1.43
CA ALA A 890 -0.58 25.64 -0.31
C ALA A 890 0.88 25.36 0.10
N ASP A 891 1.82 25.37 -0.84
CA ASP A 891 3.25 25.32 -0.58
C ASP A 891 3.93 26.56 -1.17
N PRO A 892 4.21 27.60 -0.36
CA PRO A 892 4.80 28.84 -0.85
C PRO A 892 6.27 28.68 -1.27
N SER A 893 6.91 27.55 -0.97
CA SER A 893 8.29 27.25 -1.38
C SER A 893 8.41 26.75 -2.81
N LYS A 894 7.28 26.37 -3.42
CA LYS A 894 7.23 25.82 -4.78
C LYS A 894 6.23 26.58 -5.63
N ALA A 895 6.62 26.77 -6.88
CA ALA A 895 5.75 27.29 -7.92
C ALA A 895 4.49 26.41 -8.09
N TRP A 896 3.33 27.03 -8.25
CA TRP A 896 2.07 26.32 -8.50
C TRP A 896 2.04 25.56 -9.85
N PHE A 897 2.87 25.96 -10.80
CA PHE A 897 3.00 25.36 -12.14
C PHE A 897 4.11 24.31 -12.21
N ASP A 898 4.84 24.06 -11.10
CA ASP A 898 5.81 22.98 -11.04
C ASP A 898 5.08 21.62 -11.03
N PRO A 899 5.29 20.74 -12.02
CA PRO A 899 4.65 19.42 -12.05
C PRO A 899 5.07 18.51 -10.87
N GLY A 900 6.12 18.87 -10.13
CA GLY A 900 6.51 18.22 -8.87
C GLY A 900 5.82 18.77 -7.63
N ASN A 901 5.07 19.88 -7.74
CA ASN A 901 4.33 20.47 -6.64
C ASN A 901 2.93 19.85 -6.54
N LEU A 902 2.78 18.86 -5.65
CA LEU A 902 1.50 18.19 -5.39
C LEU A 902 0.69 18.85 -4.27
N ALA A 903 1.23 19.90 -3.63
CA ALA A 903 0.57 20.56 -2.52
C ALA A 903 -0.80 21.15 -2.90
N PRO A 904 -1.00 21.76 -4.10
CA PRO A 904 -2.30 22.26 -4.50
C PRO A 904 -3.40 21.19 -4.57
N GLU A 905 -3.06 19.95 -4.95
CA GLU A 905 -4.01 18.84 -5.05
C GLU A 905 -4.13 18.03 -3.74
N GLU A 906 -3.09 18.04 -2.90
CA GLU A 906 -3.08 17.35 -1.60
C GLU A 906 -3.69 18.18 -0.46
N TYR A 907 -3.77 19.50 -0.64
CA TYR A 907 -4.27 20.42 0.36
C TYR A 907 -5.67 20.04 0.84
N ALA A 908 -5.86 20.15 2.15
CA ALA A 908 -7.13 19.92 2.81
C ALA A 908 -7.40 21.11 3.72
N ASP A 909 -8.47 21.83 3.43
CA ASP A 909 -8.90 22.97 4.23
C ASP A 909 -9.38 22.46 5.59
N PRO A 910 -8.66 22.75 6.69
CA PRO A 910 -9.07 22.30 8.03
C PRO A 910 -10.34 23.01 8.49
N GLU A 911 -10.62 24.20 7.94
CA GLU A 911 -11.74 25.06 8.33
C GLU A 911 -12.51 25.50 7.08
N PRO A 912 -13.34 24.61 6.49
CA PRO A 912 -14.14 24.94 5.31
C PRO A 912 -14.92 26.25 5.50
N TRP A 913 -15.11 27.02 4.42
CA TRP A 913 -15.87 28.27 4.46
C TRP A 913 -17.37 27.99 4.68
N GLU A 914 -17.78 27.79 5.93
CA GLU A 914 -19.19 27.63 6.30
C GLU A 914 -19.86 28.99 6.52
N LEU A 915 -21.12 29.12 6.10
CA LEU A 915 -21.94 30.33 6.34
C LEU A 915 -22.36 30.35 7.81
N ALA A 916 -21.70 31.20 8.60
CA ALA A 916 -21.69 31.12 10.06
C ALA A 916 -23.05 31.44 10.68
N GLU A 917 -23.87 32.30 10.06
CA GLU A 917 -25.20 32.66 10.58
C GLU A 917 -26.30 31.74 10.03
N THR A 918 -26.18 31.35 8.76
CA THR A 918 -27.13 30.45 8.09
C THR A 918 -27.14 29.07 8.74
N ALA A 919 -25.98 28.50 9.09
CA ALA A 919 -25.91 27.11 9.56
C ALA A 919 -26.68 26.87 10.88
N PRO A 920 -26.53 27.66 11.97
CA PRO A 920 -27.31 27.47 13.19
C PRO A 920 -28.83 27.59 12.96
N ARG A 921 -29.26 28.57 12.16
CA ARG A 921 -30.68 28.78 11.84
C ARG A 921 -31.25 27.65 11.00
N LEU A 922 -30.48 27.17 10.01
CA LEU A 922 -30.83 26.02 9.20
C LEU A 922 -31.04 24.76 10.06
N ASN A 923 -30.10 24.44 10.96
CA ASN A 923 -30.22 23.26 11.81
C ASN A 923 -31.47 23.32 12.70
N LYS A 924 -31.81 24.48 13.26
CA LYS A 924 -33.05 24.67 14.02
C LYS A 924 -34.30 24.38 13.17
N GLU A 925 -34.35 24.91 11.96
CA GLU A 925 -35.51 24.71 11.07
C GLU A 925 -35.59 23.28 10.51
N ILE A 926 -34.46 22.57 10.41
CA ILE A 926 -34.44 21.14 10.08
C ILE A 926 -35.06 20.30 11.21
N VAL A 927 -34.77 20.60 12.48
CA VAL A 927 -35.44 19.96 13.62
C VAL A 927 -36.97 20.15 13.52
N ASN A 928 -37.41 21.36 13.18
CA ASN A 928 -38.83 21.64 12.96
C ASN A 928 -39.41 20.79 11.82
N LEU A 929 -38.74 20.75 10.66
CA LEU A 929 -39.17 19.94 9.51
C LEU A 929 -39.32 18.45 9.85
N ILE A 930 -38.35 17.90 10.58
CA ILE A 930 -38.35 16.49 11.03
C ILE A 930 -39.52 16.24 11.96
N SER A 931 -39.77 17.13 12.93
CA SER A 931 -40.85 16.99 13.91
C SER A 931 -42.26 17.06 13.29
N GLN A 932 -42.43 17.81 12.19
CA GLN A 932 -43.72 18.07 11.56
C GLN A 932 -44.11 17.04 10.50
N SER A 933 -43.18 16.17 10.08
CA SER A 933 -43.42 15.25 8.98
C SER A 933 -42.87 13.86 9.28
N SER A 934 -43.77 12.90 9.47
CA SER A 934 -43.43 11.48 9.68
C SER A 934 -42.50 10.93 8.61
N LYS A 935 -42.67 11.35 7.35
CA LYS A 935 -41.79 10.97 6.23
C LYS A 935 -40.36 11.49 6.40
N HIS A 936 -40.20 12.73 6.86
CA HIS A 936 -38.87 13.31 7.09
C HIS A 936 -38.22 12.68 8.32
N ALA A 937 -39.01 12.43 9.38
CA ALA A 937 -38.56 11.70 10.56
C ALA A 937 -38.09 10.28 10.25
N GLU A 938 -38.81 9.53 9.40
CA GLU A 938 -38.41 8.17 9.00
C GLU A 938 -37.09 8.19 8.20
N ILE A 939 -36.97 9.08 7.21
CA ILE A 939 -35.74 9.23 6.42
C ILE A 939 -34.56 9.58 7.32
N TYR A 940 -34.76 10.54 8.22
CA TYR A 940 -33.72 10.99 9.12
C TYR A 940 -33.31 9.87 10.09
N ALA A 941 -34.26 9.16 10.69
CA ALA A 941 -33.99 8.03 11.59
C ALA A 941 -33.20 6.90 10.90
N ASP A 942 -33.53 6.56 9.64
CA ASP A 942 -32.78 5.57 8.86
C ASP A 942 -31.33 6.02 8.63
N MET A 943 -31.11 7.31 8.36
CA MET A 943 -29.78 7.88 8.14
C MET A 943 -28.97 7.98 9.45
N VAL A 944 -29.62 8.21 10.59
CA VAL A 944 -29.00 8.13 11.93
C VAL A 944 -28.57 6.69 12.22
N ALA A 945 -29.45 5.72 11.99
CA ALA A 945 -29.14 4.29 12.17
C ALA A 945 -27.98 3.86 11.27
N PHE A 946 -28.01 4.24 9.99
CA PHE A 946 -26.92 4.00 9.04
C PHE A 946 -25.60 4.60 9.53
N THR A 947 -25.61 5.85 10.00
CA THR A 947 -24.41 6.53 10.50
C THR A 947 -23.80 5.82 11.71
N ARG A 948 -24.62 5.39 12.67
CA ARG A 948 -24.14 4.68 13.87
C ARG A 948 -23.63 3.28 13.55
N LEU A 949 -24.34 2.55 12.69
CA LEU A 949 -23.91 1.21 12.26
C LEU A 949 -22.62 1.28 11.44
N GLN A 950 -22.47 2.26 10.55
CA GLN A 950 -21.22 2.40 9.82
C GLN A 950 -20.06 2.82 10.74
N ARG A 951 -20.28 3.68 11.75
CA ARG A 951 -19.25 3.99 12.77
C ARG A 951 -18.78 2.70 13.42
N PHE A 952 -19.69 1.85 13.89
CA PHE A 952 -19.36 0.58 14.53
C PHE A 952 -18.55 -0.34 13.60
N PHE A 953 -19.05 -0.62 12.41
CA PHE A 953 -18.38 -1.52 11.46
C PHE A 953 -17.05 -0.96 10.95
N ARG A 954 -16.95 0.35 10.72
CA ARG A 954 -15.72 1.02 10.30
C ARG A 954 -14.65 0.90 11.38
N ASN A 955 -14.99 1.17 12.64
CA ASN A 955 -14.06 1.02 13.77
C ASN A 955 -13.60 -0.44 13.96
N ALA A 956 -14.48 -1.43 13.76
CA ALA A 956 -14.09 -2.84 13.75
C ALA A 956 -13.09 -3.17 12.62
N LEU A 957 -13.41 -2.72 11.40
CA LEU A 957 -12.63 -3.03 10.19
C LEU A 957 -11.38 -2.15 10.02
N ASP A 958 -11.24 -1.05 10.76
CA ASP A 958 -10.05 -0.19 10.79
C ASP A 958 -9.12 -0.50 11.98
N GLY A 959 -9.54 -1.37 12.90
CA GLY A 959 -8.71 -1.84 14.02
C GLY A 959 -8.74 -0.92 15.26
N ALA A 960 -9.77 -0.10 15.39
CA ALA A 960 -10.03 0.69 16.60
C ALA A 960 -10.64 -0.16 17.73
N MET A 961 -11.11 -1.37 17.44
CA MET A 961 -11.48 -2.38 18.44
C MET A 961 -10.28 -3.29 18.74
N SER A 962 -10.25 -3.88 19.94
CA SER A 962 -9.21 -4.79 20.39
C SER A 962 -9.06 -6.01 19.48
N GLU A 963 -7.90 -6.68 19.60
CA GLU A 963 -7.61 -7.88 18.83
C GLU A 963 -8.61 -9.03 19.05
N SER A 964 -9.29 -9.05 20.22
CA SER A 964 -10.32 -10.01 20.59
C SER A 964 -11.65 -9.87 19.83
N PHE A 965 -11.88 -8.80 19.07
CA PHE A 965 -13.12 -8.63 18.33
C PHE A 965 -13.30 -9.76 17.28
N PRO A 966 -14.45 -10.43 17.16
CA PRO A 966 -14.63 -11.54 16.21
C PRO A 966 -14.93 -11.01 14.80
N LEU A 967 -13.91 -10.80 13.95
CA LEU A 967 -14.11 -10.27 12.58
C LEU A 967 -14.87 -11.22 11.67
N GLU A 968 -14.73 -12.52 11.91
CA GLU A 968 -15.40 -13.60 11.18
C GLU A 968 -16.93 -13.52 11.29
N GLU A 969 -17.47 -12.82 12.28
CA GLU A 969 -18.91 -12.56 12.40
C GLU A 969 -19.39 -11.51 11.40
N LEU A 970 -18.56 -10.56 10.98
CA LEU A 970 -18.98 -9.50 10.07
C LEU A 970 -19.40 -10.04 8.69
N PRO A 971 -18.63 -10.93 8.01
CA PRO A 971 -19.09 -11.57 6.78
C PRO A 971 -20.37 -12.40 6.96
N LYS A 972 -20.57 -13.04 8.13
CA LYS A 972 -21.80 -13.80 8.44
C LYS A 972 -23.01 -12.86 8.53
N ILE A 973 -22.86 -11.70 9.18
CA ILE A 973 -23.87 -10.65 9.22
C ILE A 973 -24.18 -10.16 7.80
N ALA A 974 -23.16 -9.89 6.99
CA ALA A 974 -23.35 -9.45 5.60
C ALA A 974 -24.20 -10.44 4.80
N ALA A 975 -23.87 -11.74 4.89
CA ALA A 975 -24.61 -12.80 4.21
C ALA A 975 -26.05 -12.94 4.73
N ALA A 976 -26.25 -12.89 6.05
CA ALA A 976 -27.57 -13.05 6.67
C ALA A 976 -28.52 -11.87 6.39
N THR A 977 -27.98 -10.66 6.23
CA THR A 977 -28.75 -9.43 6.04
C THR A 977 -29.00 -9.08 4.57
N LEU A 978 -28.21 -9.64 3.64
CA LEU A 978 -28.34 -9.43 2.19
C LEU A 978 -29.77 -9.60 1.66
N PRO A 979 -30.56 -10.64 2.03
CA PRO A 979 -31.91 -10.84 1.49
C PRO A 979 -32.90 -9.72 1.85
N ALA A 980 -32.60 -8.90 2.86
CA ALA A 980 -33.46 -7.80 3.25
C ALA A 980 -33.32 -6.57 2.34
N VAL A 981 -32.19 -6.43 1.63
CA VAL A 981 -31.90 -5.27 0.78
C VAL A 981 -32.80 -5.25 -0.45
N ASN A 982 -33.51 -4.15 -0.65
CA ASN A 982 -34.33 -3.97 -1.85
C ASN A 982 -33.49 -3.56 -3.06
N ALA A 983 -32.90 -4.53 -3.75
CA ALA A 983 -32.12 -4.31 -4.98
C ALA A 983 -32.97 -3.85 -6.19
N LYS A 984 -34.29 -3.74 -6.07
CA LYS A 984 -35.20 -3.27 -7.13
C LYS A 984 -35.60 -1.81 -6.98
N ALA A 985 -34.96 -1.06 -6.08
CA ALA A 985 -35.21 0.35 -5.83
C ALA A 985 -34.17 1.22 -6.58
N PRO A 986 -34.36 1.55 -7.88
CA PRO A 986 -33.37 2.31 -8.63
C PRO A 986 -33.14 3.69 -8.01
N THR A 987 -31.89 4.13 -7.90
CA THR A 987 -31.59 5.50 -7.45
C THR A 987 -31.54 6.45 -8.65
N LEU A 988 -31.87 7.72 -8.44
CA LEU A 988 -31.78 8.72 -9.50
C LEU A 988 -30.32 8.96 -9.89
N ARG A 989 -30.04 9.12 -11.19
CA ARG A 989 -28.69 9.46 -11.69
C ARG A 989 -28.56 10.94 -11.98
N TRP A 990 -29.68 11.59 -12.30
CA TRP A 990 -29.77 13.02 -12.51
C TRP A 990 -30.79 13.65 -11.56
N ASN A 991 -30.44 14.82 -11.02
CA ASN A 991 -31.41 15.71 -10.40
C ASN A 991 -31.99 16.58 -11.51
N VAL A 992 -32.99 16.03 -12.19
CA VAL A 992 -33.55 16.63 -13.39
C VAL A 992 -34.35 17.90 -13.08
N ARG A 993 -34.22 18.89 -13.96
CA ARG A 993 -35.04 20.11 -14.00
C ARG A 993 -35.89 20.05 -15.27
N PRO A 994 -37.00 19.28 -15.25
CA PRO A 994 -37.84 19.12 -16.42
C PRO A 994 -38.49 20.45 -16.85
N GLY A 995 -38.63 20.64 -18.16
CA GLY A 995 -39.27 21.83 -18.72
C GLY A 995 -38.39 23.08 -18.79
N GLN A 996 -37.18 23.10 -18.21
CA GLN A 996 -36.34 24.31 -18.24
C GLN A 996 -35.87 24.67 -19.65
N VAL A 997 -35.43 23.69 -20.45
CA VAL A 997 -34.99 23.93 -21.83
C VAL A 997 -36.16 24.41 -22.67
N GLU A 998 -37.33 23.81 -22.49
CA GLU A 998 -38.57 24.14 -23.20
C GLU A 998 -39.08 25.53 -22.79
N ALA A 999 -39.00 25.89 -21.50
CA ALA A 999 -39.36 27.21 -21.01
C ALA A 999 -38.40 28.30 -21.51
N ALA A 1000 -37.09 28.00 -21.57
CA ALA A 1000 -36.10 28.89 -22.16
C ALA A 1000 -36.34 29.10 -23.66
N MET A 1001 -36.69 28.02 -24.38
CA MET A 1001 -37.09 28.08 -25.80
C MET A 1001 -38.33 28.96 -25.98
N LYS A 1002 -39.37 28.72 -25.19
CA LYS A 1002 -40.61 29.51 -25.21
C LYS A 1002 -40.35 30.99 -24.94
N LYS A 1003 -39.53 31.30 -23.94
CA LYS A 1003 -39.16 32.67 -23.59
C LYS A 1003 -38.38 33.34 -24.73
N LEU A 1004 -37.38 32.66 -25.28
CA LEU A 1004 -36.60 33.15 -26.42
C LEU A 1004 -37.48 33.49 -27.62
N LEU A 1005 -38.37 32.57 -28.01
CA LEU A 1005 -39.26 32.77 -29.15
C LEU A 1005 -40.29 33.87 -28.91
N ALA A 1006 -40.80 34.01 -27.68
CA ALA A 1006 -41.72 35.09 -27.33
C ALA A 1006 -41.03 36.46 -27.37
N GLU A 1007 -39.80 36.56 -26.84
CA GLU A 1007 -38.99 37.78 -26.89
C GLU A 1007 -38.65 38.16 -28.34
N ALA A 1008 -38.18 37.21 -29.15
CA ALA A 1008 -37.86 37.43 -30.56
C ALA A 1008 -39.09 37.87 -31.36
N SER A 1009 -40.25 37.23 -31.14
CA SER A 1009 -41.51 37.63 -31.79
C SER A 1009 -41.93 39.05 -31.38
N SER A 1010 -41.69 39.47 -30.15
CA SER A 1010 -42.02 40.85 -29.71
C SER A 1010 -41.09 41.92 -30.30
N ALA A 1011 -39.84 41.55 -30.64
CA ALA A 1011 -38.82 42.46 -31.16
C ALA A 1011 -38.84 42.55 -32.70
N ASP A 1012 -39.04 41.42 -33.39
CA ASP A 1012 -38.84 41.33 -34.85
C ASP A 1012 -40.15 41.43 -35.65
N ASN A 1013 -41.30 40.96 -35.15
CA ASN A 1013 -42.57 40.99 -35.89
C ASN A 1013 -43.80 40.73 -34.98
N PRO A 1014 -44.79 41.66 -34.84
CA PRO A 1014 -45.87 41.55 -33.85
C PRO A 1014 -46.84 40.36 -34.05
N SER A 1015 -46.70 39.59 -35.14
CA SER A 1015 -47.41 38.33 -35.35
C SER A 1015 -46.41 37.20 -35.59
N PRO A 1016 -46.27 36.21 -34.68
CA PRO A 1016 -45.35 35.10 -34.88
C PRO A 1016 -45.77 34.29 -36.11
N GLY A 1017 -44.79 33.92 -36.93
CA GLY A 1017 -44.97 33.07 -38.10
C GLY A 1017 -45.49 31.67 -37.73
N VAL A 1018 -45.84 30.89 -38.75
CA VAL A 1018 -46.50 29.59 -38.56
C VAL A 1018 -45.58 28.61 -37.84
N ALA A 1019 -44.28 28.62 -38.16
CA ALA A 1019 -43.30 27.75 -37.52
C ALA A 1019 -43.06 28.15 -36.06
N THR A 1020 -42.90 29.45 -35.79
CA THR A 1020 -42.75 29.97 -34.43
C THR A 1020 -43.94 29.61 -33.56
N ARG A 1021 -45.16 29.73 -34.08
CA ARG A 1021 -46.38 29.37 -33.35
C ARG A 1021 -46.44 27.88 -33.05
N ALA A 1022 -46.15 27.03 -34.03
CA ALA A 1022 -46.10 25.59 -33.85
C ALA A 1022 -45.08 25.19 -32.77
N CYS A 1023 -43.89 25.80 -32.76
CA CYS A 1023 -42.89 25.54 -31.74
C CYS A 1023 -43.31 26.09 -30.36
N LEU A 1024 -43.88 27.29 -30.28
CA LEU A 1024 -44.40 27.85 -29.01
C LEU A 1024 -45.49 26.98 -28.39
N ASP A 1025 -46.40 26.46 -29.22
CA ASP A 1025 -47.46 25.55 -28.79
C ASP A 1025 -46.86 24.24 -28.27
N LEU A 1026 -45.88 23.67 -29.00
CA LEU A 1026 -45.21 22.43 -28.60
C LEU A 1026 -44.41 22.61 -27.30
N ALA A 1027 -43.60 23.66 -27.20
CA ALA A 1027 -42.80 24.00 -26.02
C ALA A 1027 -43.66 24.39 -24.81
N GLY A 1028 -44.89 24.85 -25.04
CA GLY A 1028 -45.85 25.22 -24.00
C GLY A 1028 -46.59 24.04 -23.37
N ARG A 1029 -46.45 22.81 -23.88
CA ARG A 1029 -47.13 21.64 -23.33
C ARG A 1029 -46.52 21.19 -22.01
N ASN A 1030 -47.36 20.68 -21.10
CA ASN A 1030 -46.92 20.11 -19.83
C ASN A 1030 -46.04 18.86 -19.99
N ASP A 1031 -46.15 18.14 -21.11
CA ASP A 1031 -45.37 16.96 -21.44
C ASP A 1031 -44.23 17.24 -22.43
N ALA A 1032 -43.93 18.52 -22.71
CA ALA A 1032 -42.94 18.92 -23.71
C ALA A 1032 -41.57 18.28 -23.48
N ALA A 1033 -41.12 18.18 -22.23
CA ALA A 1033 -39.85 17.56 -21.87
C ALA A 1033 -39.70 16.11 -22.38
N GLY A 1034 -40.80 15.35 -22.46
CA GLY A 1034 -40.81 13.94 -22.87
C GLY A 1034 -41.00 13.68 -24.38
N ILE A 1035 -41.23 14.72 -25.19
CA ILE A 1035 -41.46 14.57 -26.64
C ILE A 1035 -40.19 14.09 -27.35
N ARG A 1036 -40.25 13.05 -28.19
CA ARG A 1036 -39.02 12.53 -28.82
C ARG A 1036 -38.33 13.58 -29.72
N PRO A 1037 -36.99 13.53 -29.85
CA PRO A 1037 -36.25 14.48 -30.68
C PRO A 1037 -36.81 14.64 -32.09
N GLU A 1038 -37.22 13.55 -32.75
CA GLU A 1038 -37.71 13.62 -34.13
C GLU A 1038 -39.00 14.45 -34.25
N GLN A 1039 -39.90 14.28 -33.27
CA GLN A 1039 -41.16 15.05 -33.21
C GLN A 1039 -40.90 16.51 -32.79
N TRP A 1040 -39.92 16.74 -31.94
CA TRP A 1040 -39.52 18.08 -31.52
C TRP A 1040 -38.94 18.87 -32.68
N HIS A 1041 -37.97 18.31 -33.40
CA HIS A 1041 -37.31 18.96 -34.53
C HIS A 1041 -38.27 19.23 -35.71
N ALA A 1042 -39.35 18.46 -35.85
CA ALA A 1042 -40.38 18.72 -36.85
C ALA A 1042 -41.15 20.05 -36.63
N ALA A 1043 -41.14 20.61 -35.42
CA ALA A 1043 -41.78 21.90 -35.11
C ALA A 1043 -40.79 22.97 -34.67
N CYS A 1044 -39.75 22.58 -33.94
CA CYS A 1044 -38.77 23.47 -33.31
C CYS A 1044 -37.37 23.36 -33.94
N GLY A 1045 -37.24 22.74 -35.11
CA GLY A 1045 -35.97 22.61 -35.83
C GLY A 1045 -35.44 23.96 -36.33
N THR A 1046 -34.12 24.11 -36.33
CA THR A 1046 -33.45 25.35 -36.78
C THR A 1046 -33.68 25.64 -38.25
N GLU A 1047 -33.79 24.61 -39.10
CA GLU A 1047 -34.08 24.78 -40.53
C GLU A 1047 -35.42 25.50 -40.73
N ILE A 1048 -36.45 25.06 -40.01
CA ILE A 1048 -37.80 25.60 -40.09
C ILE A 1048 -37.87 27.02 -39.51
N LEU A 1049 -37.17 27.26 -38.38
CA LEU A 1049 -37.21 28.56 -37.69
C LEU A 1049 -36.25 29.60 -38.29
N SER A 1050 -35.31 29.19 -39.14
CA SER A 1050 -34.34 30.11 -39.76
C SER A 1050 -34.93 31.08 -40.77
N GLU A 1051 -36.11 30.77 -41.32
CA GLU A 1051 -36.84 31.67 -42.22
C GLU A 1051 -37.53 32.81 -41.47
N GLU A 1052 -37.81 32.65 -40.18
CA GLU A 1052 -38.63 33.57 -39.38
C GLU A 1052 -37.81 34.43 -38.39
N HIS A 1053 -36.54 34.08 -38.11
CA HIS A 1053 -35.76 34.68 -37.03
C HIS A 1053 -34.36 35.13 -37.46
N SER A 1054 -33.78 36.07 -36.71
CA SER A 1054 -32.39 36.48 -36.88
C SER A 1054 -31.42 35.33 -36.63
N LYS A 1055 -30.22 35.41 -37.23
CA LYS A 1055 -29.16 34.42 -37.03
C LYS A 1055 -28.83 34.18 -35.55
N GLU A 1056 -28.77 35.24 -34.75
CA GLU A 1056 -28.48 35.14 -33.32
C GLU A 1056 -29.55 34.33 -32.57
N THR A 1057 -30.83 34.59 -32.88
CA THR A 1057 -31.94 33.82 -32.31
C THR A 1057 -31.88 32.36 -32.75
N VAL A 1058 -31.59 32.09 -34.02
CA VAL A 1058 -31.43 30.72 -34.56
C VAL A 1058 -30.27 29.98 -33.89
N ASP A 1059 -29.14 30.65 -33.64
CA ASP A 1059 -27.99 30.06 -32.94
C ASP A 1059 -28.36 29.69 -31.49
N ARG A 1060 -29.16 30.52 -30.81
CA ARG A 1060 -29.68 30.23 -29.45
C ARG A 1060 -30.72 29.09 -29.46
N ILE A 1061 -31.56 29.00 -30.49
CA ILE A 1061 -32.49 27.88 -30.69
C ILE A 1061 -31.69 26.59 -30.91
N ALA A 1062 -30.66 26.62 -31.76
CA ALA A 1062 -29.78 25.49 -32.02
C ALA A 1062 -29.14 24.98 -30.72
N TYR A 1063 -28.64 25.90 -29.89
CA TYR A 1063 -28.09 25.58 -28.56
C TYR A 1063 -29.11 24.84 -27.68
N LEU A 1064 -30.34 25.35 -27.56
CA LEU A 1064 -31.37 24.73 -26.73
C LEU A 1064 -31.82 23.35 -27.26
N ASN A 1065 -31.91 23.20 -28.58
CA ASN A 1065 -32.22 21.91 -29.21
C ASN A 1065 -31.13 20.86 -28.94
N GLU A 1066 -29.87 21.25 -28.97
CA GLU A 1066 -28.75 20.36 -28.67
C GLU A 1066 -28.69 19.96 -27.19
N LEU A 1067 -29.00 20.88 -26.26
CA LEU A 1067 -29.17 20.53 -24.84
C LEU A 1067 -30.28 19.50 -24.67
N ARG A 1068 -31.40 19.69 -25.37
CA ARG A 1068 -32.53 18.78 -25.33
C ARG A 1068 -32.18 17.39 -25.86
N ASP A 1069 -31.54 17.31 -27.03
CA ASP A 1069 -31.08 16.03 -27.61
C ASP A 1069 -30.10 15.31 -26.68
N MET A 1070 -29.21 16.07 -26.03
CA MET A 1070 -28.27 15.53 -25.05
C MET A 1070 -28.99 14.92 -23.84
N ARG A 1071 -30.09 15.52 -23.36
CA ARG A 1071 -30.93 14.92 -22.31
C ARG A 1071 -31.48 13.56 -22.72
N PHE A 1072 -31.89 13.39 -23.99
CA PHE A 1072 -32.37 12.10 -24.50
C PHE A 1072 -31.25 11.08 -24.67
N ASP A 1073 -30.10 11.47 -25.24
CA ASP A 1073 -28.93 10.59 -25.38
C ASP A 1073 -28.45 10.06 -24.02
N LEU A 1074 -28.65 10.84 -22.94
CA LEU A 1074 -28.26 10.50 -21.57
C LEU A 1074 -29.37 9.83 -20.74
N ASP A 1075 -30.53 9.50 -21.34
CA ASP A 1075 -31.68 8.84 -20.69
C ASP A 1075 -32.29 9.63 -19.50
N LEU A 1076 -32.19 10.96 -19.50
CA LEU A 1076 -32.78 11.80 -18.44
C LEU A 1076 -34.32 11.68 -18.31
N PRO A 1077 -35.11 11.45 -19.38
CA PRO A 1077 -36.56 11.23 -19.23
C PRO A 1077 -36.91 10.05 -18.30
N ARG A 1078 -36.04 9.05 -18.21
CA ARG A 1078 -36.22 7.94 -17.26
C ARG A 1078 -36.04 8.39 -15.82
N ASP A 1079 -35.02 9.20 -15.54
CA ASP A 1079 -34.83 9.80 -14.21
C ASP A 1079 -35.96 10.78 -13.86
N GLU A 1080 -36.53 11.48 -14.83
CA GLU A 1080 -37.70 12.33 -14.65
C GLU A 1080 -38.93 11.53 -14.20
N ALA A 1081 -39.27 10.45 -14.91
CA ALA A 1081 -40.35 9.56 -14.52
C ALA A 1081 -40.12 8.94 -13.13
N LEU A 1082 -38.87 8.57 -12.84
CA LEU A 1082 -38.49 8.03 -11.54
C LEU A 1082 -38.60 9.06 -10.41
N ALA A 1083 -38.20 10.31 -10.67
CA ALA A 1083 -38.28 11.41 -9.72
C ALA A 1083 -39.74 11.75 -9.40
N ALA A 1084 -40.61 11.80 -10.43
CA ALA A 1084 -42.04 11.99 -10.26
C ALA A 1084 -42.66 10.87 -9.40
N ARG A 1085 -42.28 9.62 -9.65
CA ARG A 1085 -42.72 8.48 -8.84
C ARG A 1085 -42.31 8.63 -7.38
N TYR A 1086 -41.04 8.94 -7.10
CA TYR A 1086 -40.55 9.10 -5.72
C TYR A 1086 -41.06 10.34 -5.02
N TYR A 1087 -41.42 11.39 -5.76
CA TYR A 1087 -42.14 12.53 -5.20
C TYR A 1087 -43.52 12.08 -4.71
N ALA A 1088 -44.26 11.35 -5.54
CA ALA A 1088 -45.62 10.86 -5.24
C ALA A 1088 -45.64 9.79 -4.13
N SER A 1089 -44.81 8.74 -4.23
CA SER A 1089 -44.83 7.60 -3.32
C SER A 1089 -43.84 7.69 -2.15
N GLY A 1090 -42.92 8.65 -2.18
CA GLY A 1090 -41.74 8.64 -1.31
C GLY A 1090 -40.64 7.68 -1.76
N CYS A 1091 -39.49 7.77 -1.09
CA CYS A 1091 -38.41 6.81 -1.28
C CYS A 1091 -38.84 5.43 -0.74
N PRO A 1092 -38.54 4.34 -1.46
CA PRO A 1092 -38.73 2.99 -0.95
C PRO A 1092 -38.04 2.80 0.41
N ARG A 1093 -38.54 1.84 1.20
CA ARG A 1093 -37.80 1.37 2.37
C ARG A 1093 -36.45 0.77 1.96
N PRO A 1094 -35.43 0.83 2.83
CA PRO A 1094 -34.05 0.44 2.56
C PRO A 1094 -33.84 -0.85 1.75
#